data_AF-A0A6P9B743-F1
#
_entry.id   AF-A0A6P9B743-F1
#
_cell.length_a   1.000
_cell.length_b   1.000
_cell.length_c   1.000
_cell.angle_alpha   90.00
_cell.angle_beta   90.00
_cell.angle_gamma   90.00
#
_symmetry.space_group_name_H-M   'P 1'
#
loop_
_entity.id
_entity.type
_entity.pdbx_description
1 polymer ?
#
loop_
_entity_poly.entity_id
_entity_poly.type
_entity_poly.pdbx_seq_one_letter_code
_entity_poly.pdbx_strand_id
1 'polypeptide(L)'
;MSSQELLRDELDLAGNFADEDWYINEPIGNPNDMASNIIPDCQLTIPIDLYHCSMAPISLVILLILSLLVKRRKLYPDFWNGAPGLLSPMNFLEETQNKGLAIAVFGILFSSLCALLLDKDPLPFIANSSIQNREYWKMLALFYYPAFYYPLLACATVRHRVGYLLGCLLSWCHCVVYIWQKVECPQSSKIYRYYSLLSYLPIILGLAMLSLWYPMKLVQSFKGGTKMAAEKAPGSSYYEEYLKHILAKRTPRKSINGVKPSMRSSLQSYLRTFVYIPQEGFQIPLKLALSLAMAVIAVYQVSLLLLASFIPNIQIIRAGMTKEMTALFVQFGLIPSEKPANIPGDKELATVKHYIWSLEVCFISSLVLSCLVTFCMLMKSLGNHRTNLQCLYRGAVENIFHRSCKLQPSQQSLVCWMQFTGFQISFACLALLIQHIVFFICILCFAFLIIVPLQSGSNMHLFKIVVNLWPFWLTLVVSLIVQNLLVRYYFLERDHLPRELTNRRAFYIVTYMFFPVNVLLGLMAGIWRMVISALYNIVHLCQLDGSLLSRGVEGFDPGYRTYCQYLKIEVSQSHPAMKAFCLLLLHWHGAQNMQTLQLRDAEEGIKLMKTTNSAPKASKGQQNRVRWHLAYTLLNNPSLLPYRKGALVDATANGTKASLTKP
;
A
#
# COMPACT_ATOMS: atom_id res chain seq x y z
N MET A 1 44.44 23.35 -72.62
CA MET A 1 44.05 22.27 -71.69
C MET A 1 43.99 22.92 -70.32
N SER A 2 42.78 23.24 -69.93
CA SER A 2 42.42 24.47 -69.21
C SER A 2 41.82 24.10 -67.86
N SER A 3 42.45 24.57 -66.79
CA SER A 3 41.90 25.27 -65.60
C SER A 3 40.43 25.08 -65.19
N GLN A 4 39.84 23.90 -65.42
CA GLN A 4 38.41 23.62 -65.15
C GLN A 4 38.18 22.36 -64.30
N GLU A 5 39.22 21.54 -64.05
CA GLU A 5 39.10 20.35 -63.18
C GLU A 5 39.52 20.60 -61.72
N LEU A 6 40.28 21.66 -61.41
CA LEU A 6 40.75 21.91 -60.05
C LEU A 6 39.81 22.78 -59.20
N LEU A 7 38.71 23.27 -59.78
CA LEU A 7 37.69 24.09 -59.10
C LEU A 7 36.44 23.28 -58.73
N ARG A 8 36.42 21.97 -59.03
CA ARG A 8 35.31 21.07 -58.68
C ARG A 8 35.52 20.35 -57.35
N ASP A 9 36.76 20.08 -56.96
CA ASP A 9 37.06 19.36 -55.72
C ASP A 9 37.06 20.23 -54.45
N GLU A 10 37.09 21.57 -54.55
CA GLU A 10 36.93 22.47 -53.40
C GLU A 10 35.47 22.84 -53.10
N LEU A 11 34.52 22.49 -53.97
CA LEU A 11 33.09 22.78 -53.74
C LEU A 11 32.32 21.65 -53.03
N ASP A 12 32.91 20.46 -52.89
CA ASP A 12 32.27 19.30 -52.25
C ASP A 12 32.62 19.16 -50.75
N LEU A 13 33.39 20.09 -50.17
CA LEU A 13 33.79 20.08 -48.76
C LEU A 13 33.23 21.25 -47.92
N ALA A 14 32.13 21.85 -48.36
CA ALA A 14 31.43 22.92 -47.62
C ALA A 14 29.91 22.71 -47.55
N GLY A 15 29.45 21.46 -47.55
CA GLY A 15 28.02 21.11 -47.61
C GLY A 15 27.53 20.12 -46.55
N ASN A 16 28.22 19.96 -45.41
CA ASN A 16 27.85 18.94 -44.41
C ASN A 16 27.71 19.47 -42.96
N PHE A 17 27.25 20.71 -42.79
CA PHE A 17 26.85 21.22 -41.47
C PHE A 17 25.69 22.23 -41.57
N ALA A 18 24.50 21.75 -41.94
CA ALA A 18 23.24 22.39 -41.57
C ALA A 18 22.09 21.40 -41.77
N ASP A 19 21.19 21.37 -40.79
CA ASP A 19 19.94 20.60 -40.74
C ASP A 19 20.06 19.08 -40.52
N GLU A 20 20.48 18.74 -39.30
CA GLU A 20 20.00 17.52 -38.63
C GLU A 20 18.48 17.60 -38.44
N ASP A 21 17.74 17.12 -39.45
CA ASP A 21 16.30 16.86 -39.37
C ASP A 21 16.04 15.77 -38.32
N TRP A 22 15.68 16.18 -37.11
CA TRP A 22 15.20 15.30 -36.03
C TRP A 22 13.76 14.80 -36.23
N TYR A 23 13.25 14.82 -37.46
CA TYR A 23 11.94 14.26 -37.77
C TYR A 23 12.07 12.81 -38.20
N ILE A 24 11.70 11.91 -37.29
CA ILE A 24 11.30 10.55 -37.64
C ILE A 24 10.11 10.68 -38.60
N ASN A 25 10.38 10.57 -39.90
CA ASN A 25 9.35 10.39 -40.91
C ASN A 25 8.74 9.00 -40.73
N GLU A 26 7.68 8.92 -39.92
CA GLU A 26 6.74 7.80 -40.05
C GLU A 26 6.07 7.89 -41.44
N PRO A 27 5.91 6.76 -42.14
CA PRO A 27 5.28 6.76 -43.45
C PRO A 27 3.85 7.28 -43.31
N ILE A 28 3.46 8.16 -44.23
CA ILE A 28 2.12 8.73 -44.36
C ILE A 28 1.11 7.59 -44.31
N GLY A 29 0.42 7.47 -43.17
CA GLY A 29 -0.71 6.57 -42.98
C GLY A 29 -1.76 6.87 -44.04
N ASN A 30 -2.24 5.81 -44.68
CA ASN A 30 -3.21 5.89 -45.77
C ASN A 30 -4.47 6.65 -45.30
N PRO A 31 -5.03 7.62 -46.06
CA PRO A 31 -6.20 8.39 -45.66
C PRO A 31 -7.47 7.55 -45.38
N ASN A 32 -7.44 6.26 -45.71
CA ASN A 32 -8.51 5.30 -45.44
C ASN A 32 -8.55 4.79 -43.98
N ASP A 33 -7.59 5.14 -43.12
CA ASP A 33 -7.67 4.86 -41.68
C ASP A 33 -8.62 5.82 -40.92
N MET A 34 -9.29 6.74 -41.64
CA MET A 34 -10.35 7.62 -41.10
C MET A 34 -11.72 6.93 -40.94
N ALA A 35 -11.85 5.65 -41.30
CA ALA A 35 -13.01 4.89 -40.84
C ALA A 35 -12.87 4.71 -39.33
N SER A 36 -13.91 5.10 -38.56
CA SER A 36 -14.07 4.56 -37.22
C SER A 36 -13.92 3.06 -37.34
N ASN A 37 -12.83 2.51 -36.78
CA ASN A 37 -12.71 1.07 -36.60
C ASN A 37 -13.79 0.68 -35.59
N ILE A 38 -15.03 0.55 -36.07
CA ILE A 38 -16.15 -0.02 -35.34
C ILE A 38 -15.70 -1.45 -35.08
N ILE A 39 -15.09 -1.68 -33.93
CA ILE A 39 -14.71 -3.01 -33.48
C ILE A 39 -16.03 -3.76 -33.37
N PRO A 40 -16.32 -4.75 -34.25
CA PRO A 40 -17.58 -5.46 -34.21
C PRO A 40 -17.68 -6.17 -32.85
N ASP A 41 -18.87 -6.18 -32.27
CA ASP A 41 -19.11 -6.86 -31.01
C ASP A 41 -18.83 -8.36 -31.19
N CYS A 42 -17.76 -8.83 -30.54
CA CYS A 42 -17.30 -10.20 -30.62
C CYS A 42 -18.23 -11.10 -29.79
N GLN A 43 -18.83 -12.11 -30.44
CA GLN A 43 -19.68 -13.09 -29.77
C GLN A 43 -18.80 -14.12 -29.04
N LEU A 44 -18.93 -14.19 -27.73
CA LEU A 44 -18.23 -15.17 -26.89
C LEU A 44 -18.87 -16.54 -27.03
N THR A 45 -18.06 -17.59 -27.18
CA THR A 45 -18.55 -18.98 -27.19
C THR A 45 -19.18 -19.36 -25.85
N ILE A 46 -18.65 -18.81 -24.76
CA ILE A 46 -19.24 -18.92 -23.41
C ILE A 46 -19.69 -17.52 -22.98
N PRO A 47 -20.99 -17.18 -23.11
CA PRO A 47 -21.49 -15.89 -22.67
C PRO A 47 -21.31 -15.73 -21.16
N ILE A 48 -21.04 -14.50 -20.73
CA ILE A 48 -20.77 -14.15 -19.33
C ILE A 48 -21.93 -14.59 -18.43
N ASP A 49 -23.16 -14.42 -18.92
CA ASP A 49 -24.39 -14.82 -18.23
C ASP A 49 -24.44 -16.32 -17.96
N LEU A 50 -24.14 -17.15 -18.96
CA LEU A 50 -24.13 -18.60 -18.82
C LEU A 50 -23.02 -19.07 -17.85
N TYR A 51 -21.86 -18.43 -17.88
CA TYR A 51 -20.79 -18.69 -16.94
C TYR A 51 -21.20 -18.40 -15.49
N HIS A 52 -21.82 -17.24 -15.24
CA HIS A 52 -22.30 -16.91 -13.90
C HIS A 52 -23.49 -17.79 -13.47
N CYS A 53 -24.37 -18.18 -14.40
CA CYS A 53 -25.51 -19.08 -14.16
C CYS A 53 -25.06 -20.49 -13.77
N SER A 54 -23.95 -20.96 -14.34
CA SER A 54 -23.39 -22.29 -14.04
C SER A 54 -22.49 -22.27 -12.80
N MET A 55 -21.61 -21.29 -12.65
CA MET A 55 -20.63 -21.27 -11.56
C MET A 55 -21.21 -20.84 -10.22
N ALA A 56 -22.26 -20.01 -10.18
CA ALA A 56 -22.90 -19.61 -8.93
C ALA A 56 -23.52 -20.79 -8.15
N PRO A 57 -24.33 -21.69 -8.76
CA PRO A 57 -24.84 -22.86 -8.05
C PRO A 57 -23.73 -23.85 -7.68
N ILE A 58 -22.70 -24.04 -8.52
CA ILE A 58 -21.52 -24.87 -8.19
C ILE A 58 -20.84 -24.33 -6.93
N SER A 59 -20.65 -23.01 -6.85
CA SER A 59 -20.07 -22.32 -5.69
C SER A 59 -20.90 -22.55 -4.43
N LEU A 60 -22.23 -22.47 -4.53
CA LEU A 60 -23.16 -22.74 -3.42
C LEU A 60 -23.06 -24.20 -2.95
N VAL A 61 -23.09 -25.16 -3.88
CA VAL A 61 -23.00 -26.59 -3.58
C VAL A 61 -21.68 -26.92 -2.87
N ILE A 62 -20.57 -26.35 -3.32
CA ILE A 62 -19.26 -26.54 -2.68
C ILE A 62 -19.27 -25.97 -1.25
N LEU A 63 -19.87 -24.80 -1.02
CA LEU A 63 -19.99 -24.27 0.33
C LEU A 63 -20.82 -25.16 1.25
N LEU A 64 -21.92 -25.72 0.75
CA LEU A 64 -22.73 -26.67 1.50
C LEU A 64 -21.93 -27.93 1.84
N ILE A 65 -21.20 -28.51 0.88
CA ILE A 65 -20.32 -29.67 1.11
C ILE A 65 -19.26 -29.35 2.17
N LEU A 66 -18.58 -28.21 2.04
CA LEU A 66 -17.56 -27.78 3.01
C LEU A 66 -18.16 -27.53 4.40
N SER A 67 -19.40 -27.04 4.48
CA SER A 67 -20.08 -26.77 5.75
C SER A 67 -20.41 -28.05 6.52
N LEU A 68 -20.66 -29.16 5.81
CA LEU A 68 -20.86 -30.48 6.40
C LEU A 68 -19.54 -31.09 6.92
N LEU A 69 -18.40 -30.69 6.36
CA LEU A 69 -17.07 -31.12 6.81
C LEU A 69 -16.60 -30.39 8.08
N VAL A 70 -17.25 -29.29 8.47
CA VAL A 70 -16.86 -28.47 9.62
C VAL A 70 -17.91 -28.58 10.73
N LYS A 71 -17.47 -28.87 11.96
CA LYS A 71 -18.32 -28.93 13.14
C LYS A 71 -18.44 -27.57 13.84
N ARG A 72 -19.63 -27.26 14.37
CA ARG A 72 -19.97 -26.13 15.24
C ARG A 72 -19.20 -26.23 16.56
N ARG A 73 -18.73 -25.09 17.06
CA ARG A 73 -17.95 -25.01 18.32
C ARG A 73 -18.72 -24.45 19.52
N LYS A 74 -19.80 -23.68 19.32
CA LYS A 74 -20.47 -22.94 20.41
C LYS A 74 -22.01 -22.96 20.37
N LEU A 75 -22.63 -22.86 19.18
CA LEU A 75 -24.09 -22.85 19.04
C LEU A 75 -24.60 -24.26 18.69
N TYR A 76 -25.51 -24.80 19.50
CA TYR A 76 -26.17 -26.11 19.34
C TYR A 76 -25.21 -27.26 18.91
N PRO A 77 -24.29 -27.69 19.79
CA PRO A 77 -23.33 -28.76 19.48
C PRO A 77 -23.98 -30.14 19.32
N ASP A 78 -25.13 -30.37 19.98
CA ASP A 78 -25.74 -31.70 20.08
C ASP A 78 -26.67 -32.04 18.89
N PHE A 79 -27.04 -31.04 18.07
CA PHE A 79 -27.85 -31.27 16.87
C PHE A 79 -26.97 -31.71 15.70
N TRP A 80 -27.29 -32.84 15.06
CA TRP A 80 -26.59 -33.38 13.87
C TRP A 80 -25.07 -33.51 14.04
N ASN A 81 -24.60 -34.01 15.20
CA ASN A 81 -23.17 -34.14 15.53
C ASN A 81 -22.37 -32.82 15.38
N GLY A 82 -23.06 -31.67 15.49
CA GLY A 82 -22.51 -30.35 15.35
C GLY A 82 -22.34 -29.86 13.90
N ALA A 83 -22.84 -30.55 12.86
CA ALA A 83 -22.83 -30.05 11.48
C ALA A 83 -24.21 -29.49 11.08
N PRO A 84 -24.32 -28.53 10.13
CA PRO A 84 -23.26 -27.83 9.41
C PRO A 84 -22.67 -26.66 10.21
N GLY A 85 -21.35 -26.47 10.11
CA GLY A 85 -20.63 -25.34 10.70
C GLY A 85 -20.50 -24.16 9.74
N LEU A 86 -20.63 -22.93 10.26
CA LEU A 86 -20.33 -21.73 9.47
C LEU A 86 -18.83 -21.69 9.18
N LEU A 87 -18.48 -21.82 7.90
CA LEU A 87 -17.10 -21.66 7.45
C LEU A 87 -16.67 -20.22 7.70
N SER A 88 -15.49 -20.03 8.29
CA SER A 88 -14.84 -18.73 8.30
C SER A 88 -13.95 -18.63 7.07
N PRO A 89 -13.98 -17.51 6.32
CA PRO A 89 -13.19 -17.33 5.11
C PRO A 89 -11.69 -17.48 5.37
N MET A 90 -11.23 -16.92 6.49
CA MET A 90 -9.82 -16.89 6.88
C MET A 90 -9.70 -16.37 8.32
N ASN A 91 -8.66 -16.80 9.05
CA ASN A 91 -8.32 -16.19 10.33
C ASN A 91 -7.42 -14.95 10.11
N PHE A 92 -8.03 -13.77 10.00
CA PHE A 92 -7.29 -12.53 9.75
C PHE A 92 -6.31 -12.12 10.87
N LEU A 93 -6.49 -12.66 12.08
CA LEU A 93 -5.64 -12.40 13.25
C LEU A 93 -4.48 -13.39 13.39
N GLU A 94 -4.41 -14.40 12.50
CA GLU A 94 -3.34 -15.39 12.48
C GLU A 94 -2.22 -14.94 11.54
N GLU A 95 -1.12 -14.47 12.12
CA GLU A 95 0.03 -13.89 11.40
C GLU A 95 0.76 -14.90 10.49
N THR A 96 0.61 -16.20 10.78
CA THR A 96 1.44 -17.30 10.27
C THR A 96 0.81 -18.06 9.09
N GLN A 97 -0.38 -17.65 8.63
CA GLN A 97 -1.07 -18.30 7.53
C GLN A 97 -0.52 -17.85 6.16
N ASN A 98 -0.71 -18.69 5.12
CA ASN A 98 -0.23 -18.40 3.76
C ASN A 98 -0.88 -17.12 3.21
N LYS A 99 -0.16 -16.00 3.23
CA LYS A 99 -0.65 -14.66 2.87
C LYS A 99 -1.01 -14.54 1.38
N GLY A 100 -0.27 -15.23 0.51
CA GLY A 100 -0.45 -15.18 -0.94
C GLY A 100 -1.84 -15.58 -1.41
N LEU A 101 -2.43 -16.61 -0.79
CA LEU A 101 -3.80 -17.05 -1.07
C LEU A 101 -4.82 -15.92 -0.87
N ALA A 102 -4.77 -15.28 0.30
CA ALA A 102 -5.71 -14.20 0.63
C ALA A 102 -5.51 -13.01 -0.31
N ILE A 103 -4.25 -12.63 -0.58
CA ILE A 103 -3.93 -11.54 -1.51
C ILE A 103 -4.49 -11.84 -2.91
N ALA A 104 -4.35 -13.06 -3.42
CA ALA A 104 -4.87 -13.44 -4.73
C ALA A 104 -6.40 -13.36 -4.82
N VAL A 105 -7.12 -13.94 -3.85
CA VAL A 105 -8.60 -13.94 -3.87
C VAL A 105 -9.19 -12.54 -3.71
N PHE A 106 -8.66 -11.75 -2.77
CA PHE A 106 -9.11 -10.36 -2.64
C PHE A 106 -8.69 -9.52 -3.86
N GLY A 107 -7.53 -9.79 -4.45
CA GLY A 107 -7.06 -9.23 -5.73
C GLY A 107 -8.06 -9.42 -6.86
N ILE A 108 -8.54 -10.65 -7.03
CA ILE A 108 -9.59 -11.03 -7.99
C ILE A 108 -10.88 -10.28 -7.68
N LEU A 109 -11.33 -10.33 -6.42
CA LEU A 109 -12.56 -9.69 -5.98
C LEU A 109 -12.56 -8.19 -6.31
N PHE A 110 -11.54 -7.47 -5.87
CA PHE A 110 -11.45 -6.03 -6.10
C PHE A 110 -11.33 -5.66 -7.57
N SER A 111 -10.54 -6.41 -8.36
CA SER A 111 -10.42 -6.15 -9.79
C SER A 111 -11.75 -6.38 -10.52
N SER A 112 -12.52 -7.41 -10.12
CA SER A 112 -13.88 -7.61 -10.64
C SER A 112 -14.84 -6.48 -10.26
N LEU A 113 -14.70 -5.92 -9.05
CA LEU A 113 -15.47 -4.74 -8.62
C LEU A 113 -15.07 -3.47 -9.39
N CYS A 114 -13.79 -3.29 -9.73
CA CYS A 114 -13.34 -2.18 -10.57
C CYS A 114 -13.93 -2.27 -11.99
N ALA A 115 -13.94 -3.46 -12.59
CA ALA A 115 -14.56 -3.69 -13.90
C ALA A 115 -16.08 -3.42 -13.86
N LEU A 116 -16.74 -3.88 -12.79
CA LEU A 116 -18.17 -3.69 -12.56
C LEU A 116 -18.61 -2.21 -12.55
N LEU A 117 -17.79 -1.32 -11.99
CA LEU A 117 -18.11 0.12 -11.92
C LEU A 117 -18.24 0.77 -13.31
N LEU A 118 -17.56 0.20 -14.32
CA LEU A 118 -17.51 0.72 -15.68
C LEU A 118 -18.49 0.00 -16.63
N ASP A 119 -18.98 -1.18 -16.24
CA ASP A 119 -19.88 -1.99 -17.05
C ASP A 119 -21.33 -1.48 -17.00
N LYS A 120 -22.02 -1.56 -18.15
CA LYS A 120 -23.41 -1.13 -18.31
C LYS A 120 -24.39 -2.06 -17.60
N ASP A 121 -24.07 -3.36 -17.57
CA ASP A 121 -24.90 -4.42 -16.98
C ASP A 121 -24.20 -4.98 -15.73
N PRO A 122 -24.62 -4.55 -14.52
CA PRO A 122 -23.89 -4.88 -13.30
C PRO A 122 -24.12 -6.30 -12.78
N LEU A 123 -25.22 -6.93 -13.18
CA LEU A 123 -25.52 -8.32 -12.85
C LEU A 123 -25.73 -9.11 -14.14
N PRO A 124 -24.99 -10.21 -14.35
CA PRO A 124 -25.03 -11.02 -15.57
C PRO A 124 -26.32 -11.88 -15.68
N PHE A 125 -27.31 -11.66 -14.80
CA PHE A 125 -28.57 -12.41 -14.78
C PHE A 125 -29.78 -11.57 -15.20
N ILE A 126 -29.60 -10.25 -15.31
CA ILE A 126 -30.69 -9.30 -15.55
C ILE A 126 -30.33 -8.51 -16.79
N ALA A 127 -30.50 -9.15 -17.95
CA ALA A 127 -30.54 -8.44 -19.22
C ALA A 127 -31.81 -7.55 -19.22
N ASN A 128 -31.64 -6.24 -19.45
CA ASN A 128 -32.71 -5.22 -19.52
C ASN A 128 -33.18 -4.61 -18.19
N SER A 129 -32.28 -4.30 -17.25
CA SER A 129 -32.66 -3.43 -16.13
C SER A 129 -32.95 -2.00 -16.62
N SER A 130 -34.10 -1.43 -16.23
CA SER A 130 -34.38 -0.01 -16.47
C SER A 130 -33.29 0.87 -15.84
N ILE A 131 -32.99 2.02 -16.45
CA ILE A 131 -31.93 2.96 -16.01
C ILE A 131 -32.04 3.29 -14.51
N GLN A 132 -33.27 3.37 -13.99
CA GLN A 132 -33.58 3.69 -12.60
C GLN A 132 -33.25 2.56 -11.60
N ASN A 133 -33.33 1.30 -12.04
CA ASN A 133 -33.02 0.14 -11.20
C ASN A 133 -31.54 -0.27 -11.25
N ARG A 134 -30.79 0.21 -12.25
CA ARG A 134 -29.37 -0.14 -12.47
C ARG A 134 -28.50 0.15 -11.26
N GLU A 135 -28.69 1.30 -10.60
CA GLU A 135 -27.86 1.66 -9.44
C GLU A 135 -28.15 0.75 -8.22
N TYR A 136 -29.40 0.31 -8.03
CA TYR A 136 -29.73 -0.69 -7.02
C TYR A 136 -29.09 -2.06 -7.31
N TRP A 137 -29.04 -2.46 -8.59
CA TRP A 137 -28.36 -3.70 -9.00
C TRP A 137 -26.85 -3.66 -8.77
N LYS A 138 -26.20 -2.50 -8.96
CA LYS A 138 -24.79 -2.33 -8.57
C LYS A 138 -24.58 -2.53 -7.07
N MET A 139 -25.49 -2.03 -6.23
CA MET A 139 -25.40 -2.23 -4.78
C MET A 139 -25.54 -3.72 -4.42
N LEU A 140 -26.43 -4.47 -5.09
CA LEU A 140 -26.54 -5.91 -4.89
C LEU A 140 -25.28 -6.66 -5.40
N ALA A 141 -24.71 -6.22 -6.51
CA ALA A 141 -23.49 -6.80 -7.07
C ALA A 141 -22.29 -6.70 -6.09
N LEU A 142 -22.22 -5.64 -5.26
CA LEU A 142 -21.22 -5.52 -4.19
C LEU A 142 -21.27 -6.68 -3.19
N PHE A 143 -22.43 -7.33 -3.00
CA PHE A 143 -22.58 -8.51 -2.15
C PHE A 143 -22.45 -9.83 -2.92
N TYR A 144 -22.84 -9.84 -4.20
CA TYR A 144 -22.76 -11.03 -5.05
C TYR A 144 -21.32 -11.50 -5.29
N TYR A 145 -20.41 -10.62 -5.72
CA TYR A 145 -19.03 -11.04 -6.05
C TYR A 145 -18.26 -11.61 -4.85
N PRO A 146 -18.33 -11.03 -3.64
CA PRO A 146 -17.75 -11.66 -2.45
C PRO A 146 -18.33 -13.05 -2.21
N ALA A 147 -19.65 -13.24 -2.35
CA ALA A 147 -20.30 -14.54 -2.17
C ALA A 147 -19.87 -15.55 -3.25
N PHE A 148 -19.68 -15.10 -4.49
CA PHE A 148 -19.26 -15.91 -5.62
C PHE A 148 -17.82 -16.43 -5.46
N TYR A 149 -16.88 -15.58 -5.02
CA TYR A 149 -15.48 -15.98 -4.81
C TYR A 149 -15.18 -16.54 -3.41
N TYR A 150 -16.16 -16.50 -2.49
CA TYR A 150 -16.05 -17.04 -1.14
C TYR A 150 -15.57 -18.51 -1.06
N PRO A 151 -16.06 -19.44 -1.92
CA PRO A 151 -15.65 -20.85 -1.85
C PRO A 151 -14.16 -21.06 -2.13
N LEU A 152 -13.52 -20.22 -2.94
CA LEU A 152 -12.07 -20.29 -3.16
C LEU A 152 -11.35 -20.19 -1.82
N LEU A 153 -11.64 -19.17 -1.03
CA LEU A 153 -11.00 -18.99 0.27
C LEU A 153 -11.40 -20.08 1.28
N ALA A 154 -12.68 -20.45 1.32
CA ALA A 154 -13.21 -21.48 2.23
C ALA A 154 -12.57 -22.87 1.99
N CYS A 155 -12.27 -23.24 0.75
CA CYS A 155 -11.61 -24.51 0.41
C CYS A 155 -10.26 -24.67 1.14
N ALA A 156 -9.54 -23.58 1.37
CA ALA A 156 -8.24 -23.59 2.02
C ALA A 156 -8.32 -23.65 3.56
N THR A 157 -9.42 -23.19 4.17
CA THR A 157 -9.55 -23.13 5.63
C THR A 157 -9.93 -24.46 6.26
N VAL A 158 -10.63 -25.33 5.53
CA VAL A 158 -11.03 -26.66 6.01
C VAL A 158 -9.82 -27.58 6.24
N ARG A 159 -8.66 -27.31 5.59
CA ARG A 159 -7.42 -28.10 5.69
C ARG A 159 -7.62 -29.61 5.47
N HIS A 160 -8.66 -29.99 4.72
CA HIS A 160 -8.97 -31.36 4.37
C HIS A 160 -8.66 -31.62 2.90
N ARG A 161 -8.34 -32.87 2.54
CA ARG A 161 -8.00 -33.28 1.16
C ARG A 161 -9.09 -32.89 0.16
N VAL A 162 -10.36 -33.09 0.55
CA VAL A 162 -11.54 -32.71 -0.24
C VAL A 162 -11.59 -31.20 -0.50
N GLY A 163 -11.23 -30.38 0.49
CA GLY A 163 -11.17 -28.92 0.33
C GLY A 163 -10.13 -28.50 -0.71
N TYR A 164 -8.94 -29.09 -0.68
CA TYR A 164 -7.91 -28.81 -1.69
C TYR A 164 -8.31 -29.28 -3.09
N LEU A 165 -8.95 -30.45 -3.22
CA LEU A 165 -9.45 -30.96 -4.50
C LEU A 165 -10.52 -30.04 -5.11
N LEU A 166 -11.53 -29.66 -4.32
CA LEU A 166 -12.58 -28.74 -4.75
C LEU A 166 -12.01 -27.35 -5.10
N GLY A 167 -11.02 -26.88 -4.34
CA GLY A 167 -10.29 -25.64 -4.64
C GLY A 167 -9.52 -25.71 -5.97
N CYS A 168 -8.88 -26.84 -6.28
CA CYS A 168 -8.22 -27.04 -7.59
C CYS A 168 -9.22 -26.90 -8.73
N LEU A 169 -10.31 -27.67 -8.67
CA LEU A 169 -11.35 -27.68 -9.70
C LEU A 169 -11.95 -26.28 -9.91
N LEU A 170 -12.34 -25.59 -8.84
CA LEU A 170 -12.85 -24.22 -8.92
C LEU A 170 -11.84 -23.26 -9.54
N SER A 171 -10.59 -23.28 -9.06
CA SER A 171 -9.55 -22.37 -9.57
C SER A 171 -9.26 -22.58 -11.05
N TRP A 172 -9.25 -23.84 -11.51
CA TRP A 172 -9.04 -24.18 -12.92
C TRP A 172 -10.23 -23.79 -13.77
N CYS A 173 -11.46 -24.08 -13.34
CA CYS A 173 -12.66 -23.66 -14.08
C CYS A 173 -12.70 -22.15 -14.29
N HIS A 174 -12.51 -21.36 -13.22
CA HIS A 174 -12.45 -19.90 -13.35
C HIS A 174 -11.30 -19.45 -14.26
N CYS A 175 -10.09 -20.00 -14.07
CA CYS A 175 -8.91 -19.60 -14.83
C CYS A 175 -9.06 -19.90 -16.33
N VAL A 176 -9.49 -21.11 -16.69
CA VAL A 176 -9.68 -21.53 -18.08
C VAL A 176 -10.75 -20.69 -18.75
N VAL A 177 -11.91 -20.46 -18.12
CA VAL A 177 -12.98 -19.66 -18.72
C VAL A 177 -12.53 -18.22 -18.95
N TYR A 178 -11.88 -17.57 -17.98
CA TYR A 178 -11.41 -16.19 -18.16
C TYR A 178 -10.32 -16.06 -19.23
N ILE A 179 -9.37 -17.02 -19.31
CA ILE A 179 -8.37 -17.02 -20.38
C ILE A 179 -9.04 -17.23 -21.74
N TRP A 180 -9.96 -18.20 -21.84
CA TRP A 180 -10.67 -18.51 -23.08
C TRP A 180 -11.44 -17.30 -23.62
N GLN A 181 -12.24 -16.64 -22.76
CA GLN A 181 -13.00 -15.44 -23.14
C GLN A 181 -12.11 -14.31 -23.65
N LYS A 182 -10.89 -14.15 -23.12
CA LYS A 182 -9.95 -13.09 -23.53
C LYS A 182 -9.12 -13.46 -24.76
N VAL A 183 -8.90 -14.74 -25.02
CA VAL A 183 -8.26 -15.23 -26.24
C VAL A 183 -9.20 -15.11 -27.43
N GLU A 184 -10.49 -15.42 -27.25
CA GLU A 184 -11.51 -15.26 -28.30
C GLU A 184 -11.73 -13.79 -28.66
N CYS A 185 -11.92 -12.94 -27.65
CA CYS A 185 -12.25 -11.53 -27.83
C CYS A 185 -11.24 -10.63 -27.11
N PRO A 186 -10.01 -10.47 -27.65
CA PRO A 186 -8.99 -9.62 -27.04
C PRO A 186 -9.30 -8.13 -27.18
N GLN A 187 -10.11 -7.76 -28.18
CA GLN A 187 -10.43 -6.37 -28.51
C GLN A 187 -11.85 -6.01 -28.06
N SER A 188 -12.01 -4.83 -27.46
CA SER A 188 -13.31 -4.34 -26.96
C SER A 188 -13.55 -2.88 -27.36
N SER A 189 -14.80 -2.59 -27.72
CA SER A 189 -15.29 -1.26 -28.13
C SER A 189 -15.54 -0.28 -26.96
N LYS A 190 -15.43 -0.73 -25.69
CA LYS A 190 -15.90 0.06 -24.52
C LYS A 190 -15.13 1.36 -24.25
N ILE A 191 -13.80 1.30 -24.20
CA ILE A 191 -12.95 2.45 -23.80
C ILE A 191 -11.72 2.55 -24.73
N TYR A 192 -10.96 1.46 -24.80
CA TYR A 192 -9.80 1.35 -25.68
C TYR A 192 -9.68 -0.09 -26.16
N ARG A 193 -9.10 -0.28 -27.35
CA ARG A 193 -8.98 -1.56 -28.06
C ARG A 193 -8.58 -2.71 -27.12
N TYR A 194 -7.57 -2.53 -26.27
CA TYR A 194 -7.05 -3.56 -25.36
C TYR A 194 -7.37 -3.32 -23.87
N TYR A 195 -8.25 -2.36 -23.53
CA TYR A 195 -8.56 -2.02 -22.14
C TYR A 195 -9.10 -3.23 -21.35
N SER A 196 -10.03 -3.96 -21.96
CA SER A 196 -10.68 -5.13 -21.35
C SER A 196 -9.70 -6.27 -21.08
N LEU A 197 -8.61 -6.39 -21.85
CA LEU A 197 -7.55 -7.37 -21.61
C LEU A 197 -6.67 -6.92 -20.43
N LEU A 198 -6.19 -5.67 -20.47
CA LEU A 198 -5.27 -5.11 -19.48
C LEU A 198 -5.90 -4.98 -18.09
N SER A 199 -7.20 -4.64 -18.00
CA SER A 199 -7.91 -4.53 -16.72
C SER A 199 -8.14 -5.89 -16.06
N TYR A 200 -8.29 -6.96 -16.83
CA TYR A 200 -8.47 -8.33 -16.30
C TYR A 200 -7.14 -9.03 -15.96
N LEU A 201 -5.99 -8.44 -16.30
CA LEU A 201 -4.67 -9.01 -16.01
C LEU A 201 -4.48 -9.39 -14.53
N PRO A 202 -4.83 -8.56 -13.53
CA PRO A 202 -4.70 -8.94 -12.11
C PRO A 202 -5.59 -10.13 -11.72
N ILE A 203 -6.75 -10.28 -12.36
CA ILE A 203 -7.68 -11.41 -12.14
C ILE A 203 -7.03 -12.70 -12.64
N ILE A 204 -6.53 -12.69 -13.87
CA ILE A 204 -5.88 -13.85 -14.50
C ILE A 204 -4.63 -14.26 -13.72
N LEU A 205 -3.79 -13.29 -13.32
CA LEU A 205 -2.60 -13.56 -12.50
C LEU A 205 -2.95 -14.15 -11.13
N GLY A 206 -3.99 -13.61 -10.48
CA GLY A 206 -4.49 -14.15 -9.21
C GLY A 206 -4.99 -15.58 -9.35
N LEU A 207 -5.80 -15.86 -10.37
CA LEU A 207 -6.32 -17.21 -10.65
C LEU A 207 -5.21 -18.18 -11.05
N ALA A 208 -4.23 -17.74 -11.83
CA ALA A 208 -3.05 -18.54 -12.18
C ALA A 208 -2.25 -18.92 -10.92
N MET A 209 -2.02 -17.97 -10.00
CA MET A 209 -1.38 -18.28 -8.72
C MET A 209 -2.18 -19.33 -7.93
N LEU A 210 -3.51 -19.21 -7.85
CA LEU A 210 -4.37 -20.17 -7.16
C LEU A 210 -4.33 -21.55 -7.84
N SER A 211 -4.35 -21.58 -9.17
CA SER A 211 -4.32 -22.79 -10.00
C SER A 211 -3.05 -23.62 -9.78
N LEU A 212 -1.95 -22.98 -9.38
CA LEU A 212 -0.69 -23.64 -9.00
C LEU A 212 -0.64 -23.98 -7.51
N TRP A 213 -1.22 -23.12 -6.67
CA TRP A 213 -1.16 -23.26 -5.21
C TRP A 213 -2.00 -24.42 -4.67
N TYR A 214 -3.25 -24.59 -5.11
CA TYR A 214 -4.10 -25.69 -4.63
C TYR A 214 -3.55 -27.07 -4.98
N PRO A 215 -3.09 -27.35 -6.22
CA PRO A 215 -2.49 -28.65 -6.54
C PRO A 215 -1.20 -28.90 -5.75
N MET A 216 -0.36 -27.88 -5.56
CA MET A 216 0.84 -28.00 -4.74
C MET A 216 0.50 -28.42 -3.30
N LYS A 217 -0.55 -27.82 -2.71
CA LYS A 217 -1.00 -28.17 -1.36
C LYS A 217 -1.68 -29.54 -1.30
N LEU A 218 -2.42 -29.92 -2.34
CA LEU A 218 -3.01 -31.25 -2.47
C LEU A 218 -1.91 -32.34 -2.52
N VAL A 219 -0.88 -32.15 -3.35
CA VAL A 219 0.27 -33.09 -3.42
C VAL A 219 1.03 -33.16 -2.10
N GLN A 220 1.23 -32.02 -1.41
CA GLN A 220 1.82 -32.00 -0.07
C GLN A 220 0.96 -32.79 0.94
N SER A 221 -0.36 -32.75 0.82
CA SER A 221 -1.26 -33.51 1.70
C SER A 221 -1.17 -35.02 1.52
N PHE A 222 -0.85 -35.48 0.30
CA PHE A 222 -0.60 -36.90 0.02
C PHE A 222 0.79 -37.35 0.53
N LYS A 223 1.82 -36.52 0.36
CA LYS A 223 3.18 -36.80 0.87
C LYS A 223 3.29 -36.72 2.40
N GLY A 224 2.41 -35.97 3.05
CA GLY A 224 2.44 -35.69 4.49
C GLY A 224 1.79 -36.73 5.41
N GLY A 225 1.26 -37.85 4.87
CA GLY A 225 0.51 -38.85 5.64
C GLY A 225 1.23 -39.47 6.85
N THR A 226 2.56 -39.37 6.93
CA THR A 226 3.38 -39.84 8.06
C THR A 226 3.84 -38.75 9.04
N LYS A 227 3.58 -37.46 8.78
CA LYS A 227 4.02 -36.34 9.64
C LYS A 227 2.90 -35.45 10.19
N MET A 228 1.65 -35.61 9.74
CA MET A 228 0.52 -34.77 10.21
C MET A 228 -0.01 -35.13 11.61
N ALA A 229 0.37 -36.26 12.21
CA ALA A 229 -0.06 -36.65 13.57
C ALA A 229 0.74 -35.94 14.69
N ALA A 230 1.85 -35.28 14.36
CA ALA A 230 2.62 -34.44 15.29
C ALA A 230 2.48 -32.97 14.86
N GLU A 231 1.27 -32.43 14.97
CA GLU A 231 0.94 -31.08 14.52
C GLU A 231 1.64 -30.02 15.41
N LYS A 232 2.88 -29.67 15.08
CA LYS A 232 3.47 -28.39 15.49
C LYS A 232 2.54 -27.29 14.97
N ALA A 233 1.92 -26.54 15.87
CA ALA A 233 1.03 -25.44 15.51
C ALA A 233 1.67 -24.55 14.42
N PRO A 234 0.92 -24.14 13.38
CA PRO A 234 1.46 -23.39 12.25
C PRO A 234 2.16 -22.11 12.71
N GLY A 235 3.47 -22.03 12.45
CA GLY A 235 4.32 -20.90 12.81
C GLY A 235 5.01 -20.98 14.18
N SER A 236 5.04 -22.15 14.82
CA SER A 236 5.82 -22.37 16.06
C SER A 236 7.29 -21.96 15.94
N SER A 237 7.92 -22.13 14.77
CA SER A 237 9.30 -21.70 14.52
C SER A 237 9.47 -20.19 14.63
N TYR A 238 8.53 -19.40 14.11
CA TYR A 238 8.57 -17.94 14.19
C TYR A 238 8.48 -17.44 15.63
N TYR A 239 7.55 -17.98 16.41
CA TYR A 239 7.40 -17.58 17.81
C TYR A 239 8.62 -17.99 18.65
N GLU A 240 9.24 -19.13 18.34
CA GLU A 240 10.48 -19.56 18.98
C GLU A 240 11.66 -18.64 18.63
N GLU A 241 11.83 -18.28 17.35
CA GLU A 241 12.83 -17.31 16.90
C GLU A 241 12.61 -15.92 17.50
N TYR A 242 11.36 -15.47 17.58
CA TYR A 242 10.99 -14.20 18.22
C TYR A 242 11.40 -14.18 19.70
N LEU A 243 11.07 -15.24 20.45
CA LEU A 243 11.48 -15.37 21.85
C LEU A 243 13.00 -15.46 21.99
N LYS A 244 13.68 -16.23 21.13
CA LYS A 244 15.15 -16.30 21.09
C LYS A 244 15.74 -14.92 20.85
N HIS A 245 15.19 -14.12 19.93
CA HIS A 245 15.68 -12.77 19.66
C HIS A 245 15.44 -11.80 20.84
N ILE A 246 14.34 -11.95 21.59
CA ILE A 246 14.09 -11.15 22.81
C ILE A 246 15.04 -11.54 23.95
N LEU A 247 15.25 -12.84 24.15
CA LEU A 247 16.04 -13.39 25.25
C LEU A 247 17.55 -13.38 24.95
N ALA A 248 17.93 -13.34 23.67
CA ALA A 248 19.33 -13.21 23.26
C ALA A 248 19.88 -11.90 23.84
N LYS A 249 21.00 -12.04 24.57
CA LYS A 249 21.70 -10.91 25.18
C LYS A 249 22.01 -9.89 24.08
N ARG A 250 21.34 -8.73 24.12
CA ARG A 250 21.69 -7.60 23.25
C ARG A 250 23.15 -7.26 23.52
N THR A 251 24.04 -7.63 22.60
CA THR A 251 25.35 -7.03 22.53
C THR A 251 25.11 -5.54 22.36
N PRO A 252 25.62 -4.67 23.25
CA PRO A 252 25.44 -3.23 23.11
C PRO A 252 25.92 -2.86 21.71
N ARG A 253 25.00 -2.34 20.89
CA ARG A 253 25.33 -1.81 19.58
C ARG A 253 26.31 -0.68 19.89
N LYS A 254 27.61 -0.89 19.65
CA LYS A 254 28.62 0.17 19.73
C LYS A 254 28.05 1.32 18.90
N SER A 255 27.61 2.38 19.57
CA SER A 255 27.14 3.56 18.85
C SER A 255 28.38 4.09 18.16
N ILE A 256 28.43 3.94 16.83
CA ILE A 256 29.41 4.64 16.02
C ILE A 256 28.94 6.09 16.07
N ASN A 257 29.40 6.79 17.11
CA ASN A 257 29.18 8.20 17.26
C ASN A 257 29.90 8.91 16.11
N GLY A 258 29.14 9.64 15.29
CA GLY A 258 29.55 10.97 14.87
C GLY A 258 30.42 11.13 13.63
N VAL A 259 30.26 10.33 12.57
CA VAL A 259 30.67 10.80 11.24
C VAL A 259 29.45 11.47 10.60
N LYS A 260 29.50 12.79 10.41
CA LYS A 260 28.47 13.53 9.65
C LYS A 260 28.35 12.85 8.28
N PRO A 261 27.20 12.25 7.95
CA PRO A 261 27.05 11.58 6.66
C PRO A 261 27.21 12.63 5.56
N SER A 262 28.08 12.36 4.58
CA SER A 262 28.13 13.16 3.35
C SER A 262 26.73 13.18 2.72
N MET A 263 26.37 14.26 2.01
CA MET A 263 25.07 14.40 1.34
C MET A 263 24.63 13.13 0.59
N ARG A 264 25.57 12.45 -0.08
CA ARG A 264 25.32 11.20 -0.82
C ARG A 264 24.95 10.04 0.11
N SER A 265 25.61 9.90 1.25
CA SER A 265 25.28 8.87 2.26
C SER A 265 23.95 9.14 2.99
N SER A 266 23.60 10.41 3.20
CA SER A 266 22.28 10.82 3.71
C SER A 266 21.17 10.48 2.71
N LEU A 267 21.37 10.79 1.43
CA LEU A 267 20.42 10.46 0.36
C LEU A 267 20.26 8.94 0.19
N GLN A 268 21.37 8.20 0.25
CA GLN A 268 21.34 6.74 0.19
C GLN A 268 20.62 6.12 1.40
N SER A 269 20.81 6.68 2.60
CA SER A 269 20.08 6.28 3.81
C SER A 269 18.58 6.56 3.69
N TYR A 270 18.21 7.71 3.12
CA TYR A 270 16.83 8.08 2.84
C TYR A 270 16.18 7.15 1.81
N LEU A 271 16.86 6.85 0.69
CA LEU A 271 16.39 5.90 -0.33
C LEU A 271 16.24 4.48 0.23
N ARG A 272 17.15 4.04 1.12
CA ARG A 272 17.01 2.77 1.83
C ARG A 272 15.78 2.71 2.73
N THR A 273 15.22 3.86 3.14
CA THR A 273 13.99 3.91 3.94
C THR A 273 12.75 3.54 3.10
N PHE A 274 12.80 3.75 1.79
CA PHE A 274 11.71 3.36 0.87
C PHE A 274 11.73 1.88 0.50
N VAL A 275 12.89 1.23 0.59
CA VAL A 275 12.99 -0.21 0.33
C VAL A 275 12.67 -0.97 1.61
N TYR A 276 11.58 -1.73 1.59
CA TYR A 276 11.26 -2.60 2.72
C TYR A 276 12.25 -3.77 2.77
N ILE A 277 13.17 -3.72 3.72
CA ILE A 277 14.08 -4.83 4.04
C ILE A 277 13.40 -5.68 5.12
N PRO A 278 13.03 -6.95 4.84
CA PRO A 278 12.49 -7.85 5.86
C PRO A 278 13.47 -7.99 7.03
N GLN A 279 12.94 -7.97 8.26
CA GLN A 279 13.75 -8.16 9.46
C GLN A 279 13.46 -9.54 10.05
N GLU A 280 14.52 -10.27 10.40
CA GLU A 280 14.41 -11.55 11.09
C GLU A 280 13.64 -11.37 12.41
N GLY A 281 12.67 -12.26 12.67
CA GLY A 281 11.83 -12.20 13.87
C GLY A 281 10.67 -11.21 13.82
N PHE A 282 10.32 -10.60 12.68
CA PHE A 282 9.08 -9.83 12.53
C PHE A 282 8.27 -10.26 11.31
N GLN A 283 6.99 -10.61 11.51
CA GLN A 283 6.04 -10.89 10.44
C GLN A 283 5.00 -9.79 10.32
N ILE A 284 4.77 -9.33 9.08
CA ILE A 284 3.73 -8.33 8.77
C ILE A 284 2.33 -8.95 9.00
N PRO A 285 1.40 -8.27 9.70
CA PRO A 285 0.02 -8.72 9.83
C PRO A 285 -0.66 -8.99 8.48
N LEU A 286 -1.52 -10.00 8.40
CA LEU A 286 -2.20 -10.37 7.15
C LEU A 286 -3.03 -9.21 6.60
N LYS A 287 -3.75 -8.50 7.48
CA LYS A 287 -4.62 -7.39 7.09
C LYS A 287 -3.87 -6.22 6.47
N LEU A 288 -2.65 -5.95 6.94
CA LEU A 288 -1.79 -4.92 6.36
C LEU A 288 -1.20 -5.35 5.01
N ALA A 289 -0.75 -6.60 4.90
CA ALA A 289 -0.28 -7.13 3.63
C ALA A 289 -1.39 -7.08 2.57
N LEU A 290 -2.63 -7.38 2.99
CA LEU A 290 -3.81 -7.26 2.16
C LEU A 290 -4.06 -5.82 1.73
N SER A 291 -4.17 -4.87 2.66
CA SER A 291 -4.47 -3.47 2.34
C SER A 291 -3.45 -2.87 1.35
N LEU A 292 -2.17 -3.17 1.52
CA LEU A 292 -1.10 -2.72 0.63
C LEU A 292 -1.20 -3.34 -0.76
N ALA A 293 -1.36 -4.65 -0.86
CA ALA A 293 -1.48 -5.33 -2.15
C ALA A 293 -2.70 -4.84 -2.93
N MET A 294 -3.83 -4.66 -2.24
CA MET A 294 -5.04 -4.12 -2.84
C MET A 294 -4.87 -2.66 -3.30
N ALA A 295 -4.17 -1.82 -2.52
CA ALA A 295 -3.87 -0.45 -2.91
C ALA A 295 -3.00 -0.38 -4.18
N VAL A 296 -2.02 -1.28 -4.35
CA VAL A 296 -1.20 -1.36 -5.57
C VAL A 296 -2.05 -1.77 -6.79
N ILE A 297 -2.93 -2.76 -6.64
CA ILE A 297 -3.86 -3.16 -7.71
C ILE A 297 -4.79 -1.99 -8.06
N ALA A 298 -5.26 -1.23 -7.06
CA ALA A 298 -6.11 -0.06 -7.27
C ALA A 298 -5.41 1.06 -8.03
N VAL A 299 -4.16 1.37 -7.67
CA VAL A 299 -3.33 2.33 -8.41
C VAL A 299 -3.18 1.88 -9.87
N TYR A 300 -2.91 0.59 -10.12
CA TYR A 300 -2.84 0.05 -11.48
C TYR A 300 -4.15 0.25 -12.26
N GLN A 301 -5.30 -0.12 -11.70
CA GLN A 301 -6.60 -0.02 -12.38
C GLN A 301 -6.98 1.43 -12.70
N VAL A 302 -6.78 2.34 -11.74
CA VAL A 302 -7.10 3.77 -11.94
C VAL A 302 -6.14 4.41 -12.95
N SER A 303 -4.84 4.12 -12.88
CA SER A 303 -3.87 4.64 -13.86
C SER A 303 -4.13 4.14 -15.27
N LEU A 304 -4.47 2.85 -15.41
CA LEU A 304 -4.86 2.27 -16.69
C LEU A 304 -6.10 2.96 -17.27
N LEU A 305 -7.11 3.24 -16.44
CA LEU A 305 -8.31 3.95 -16.84
C LEU A 305 -8.02 5.39 -17.30
N LEU A 306 -7.20 6.13 -16.55
CA LEU A 306 -6.77 7.49 -16.92
C LEU A 306 -6.04 7.51 -18.26
N LEU A 307 -5.10 6.57 -18.45
CA LEU A 307 -4.32 6.43 -19.68
C LEU A 307 -5.20 6.10 -20.89
N ALA A 308 -6.06 5.08 -20.75
CA ALA A 308 -6.94 4.60 -21.81
C ALA A 308 -8.04 5.61 -22.18
N SER A 309 -8.44 6.48 -21.26
CA SER A 309 -9.45 7.51 -21.51
C SER A 309 -8.85 8.75 -22.18
N PHE A 310 -7.65 9.17 -21.80
CA PHE A 310 -7.08 10.44 -22.25
C PHE A 310 -6.30 10.34 -23.57
N ILE A 311 -5.38 9.37 -23.68
CA ILE A 311 -4.46 9.27 -24.82
C ILE A 311 -5.19 9.10 -26.16
N PRO A 312 -6.15 8.18 -26.31
CA PRO A 312 -6.80 7.97 -27.60
C PRO A 312 -7.53 9.23 -28.09
N ASN A 313 -8.19 9.95 -27.18
CA ASN A 313 -8.88 11.20 -27.51
C ASN A 313 -7.90 12.28 -28.00
N ILE A 314 -6.76 12.45 -27.34
CA ILE A 314 -5.74 13.41 -27.77
C ILE A 314 -5.10 13.01 -29.10
N GLN A 315 -4.87 11.73 -29.34
CA GLN A 315 -4.32 11.25 -30.61
C GLN A 315 -5.30 11.45 -31.78
N ILE A 316 -6.59 11.23 -31.55
CA ILE A 316 -7.65 11.53 -32.53
C ILE A 316 -7.67 13.03 -32.84
N ILE A 317 -7.60 13.90 -31.81
CA ILE A 317 -7.57 15.35 -32.00
C ILE A 317 -6.32 15.78 -32.78
N ARG A 318 -5.14 15.20 -32.47
CA ARG A 318 -3.88 15.49 -33.17
C ARG A 318 -3.92 15.09 -34.65
N ALA A 319 -4.47 13.90 -34.93
CA ALA A 319 -4.58 13.36 -36.29
C ALA A 319 -5.65 14.09 -37.12
N GLY A 320 -6.78 14.45 -36.50
CA GLY A 320 -7.89 15.17 -37.14
C GLY A 320 -7.63 16.66 -37.39
N MET A 321 -6.49 17.19 -36.98
CA MET A 321 -6.17 18.61 -37.16
C MET A 321 -5.70 18.91 -38.59
N THR A 322 -6.58 19.58 -39.34
CA THR A 322 -6.34 20.02 -40.72
C THR A 322 -6.03 21.52 -40.79
N LYS A 323 -5.53 21.98 -41.95
CA LYS A 323 -5.23 23.41 -42.21
C LYS A 323 -6.44 24.31 -42.02
N GLU A 324 -7.63 23.82 -42.39
CA GLU A 324 -8.90 24.55 -42.25
C GLU A 324 -9.31 24.74 -40.78
N MET A 325 -9.16 23.69 -39.96
CA MET A 325 -9.43 23.78 -38.53
C MET A 325 -8.45 24.72 -37.83
N THR A 326 -7.17 24.70 -38.22
CA THR A 326 -6.21 25.68 -37.70
C THR A 326 -6.53 27.11 -38.14
N ALA A 327 -7.08 27.32 -39.34
CA ALA A 327 -7.54 28.64 -39.79
C ALA A 327 -8.65 29.18 -38.88
N LEU A 328 -9.60 28.33 -38.49
CA LEU A 328 -10.64 28.69 -37.54
C LEU A 328 -10.04 29.06 -36.18
N PHE A 329 -9.08 28.29 -35.65
CA PHE A 329 -8.44 28.60 -34.37
C PHE A 329 -7.64 29.91 -34.38
N VAL A 330 -6.98 30.24 -35.51
CA VAL A 330 -6.33 31.54 -35.73
C VAL A 330 -7.38 32.66 -35.78
N GLN A 331 -8.51 32.44 -36.48
CA GLN A 331 -9.61 33.41 -36.57
C GLN A 331 -10.30 33.65 -35.22
N PHE A 332 -10.42 32.63 -34.37
CA PHE A 332 -10.90 32.74 -32.99
C PHE A 332 -9.86 33.36 -32.04
N GLY A 333 -8.65 33.68 -32.52
CA GLY A 333 -7.59 34.30 -31.71
C GLY A 333 -6.94 33.36 -30.70
N LEU A 334 -7.13 32.05 -30.84
CA LEU A 334 -6.53 31.03 -29.95
C LEU A 334 -5.07 30.74 -30.32
N ILE A 335 -4.66 31.09 -31.54
CA ILE A 335 -3.28 30.93 -32.03
C ILE A 335 -2.76 32.30 -32.46
N PRO A 336 -1.64 32.78 -31.89
CA PRO A 336 -0.98 33.98 -32.37
C PRO A 336 -0.35 33.71 -33.73
N SER A 337 -0.91 34.30 -34.79
CA SER A 337 -0.32 34.33 -36.13
C SER A 337 0.25 35.72 -36.41
N GLU A 338 1.44 35.77 -36.98
CA GLU A 338 2.05 37.02 -37.46
C GLU A 338 1.29 37.63 -38.66
N LYS A 339 0.42 36.86 -39.34
CA LYS A 339 -0.40 37.32 -40.48
C LYS A 339 -1.80 36.66 -40.52
N PRO A 340 -2.82 37.26 -39.89
CA PRO A 340 -4.17 36.67 -39.75
C PRO A 340 -4.99 36.57 -41.05
N ALA A 341 -4.49 37.09 -42.18
CA ALA A 341 -5.24 37.17 -43.45
C ALA A 341 -4.78 36.17 -44.54
N ASN A 342 -3.73 35.37 -44.29
CA ASN A 342 -3.26 34.36 -45.23
C ASN A 342 -3.73 32.96 -44.82
N ILE A 343 -3.87 32.06 -45.79
CA ILE A 343 -4.10 30.62 -45.56
C ILE A 343 -3.04 30.16 -44.54
N PRO A 344 -3.42 29.56 -43.40
CA PRO A 344 -2.46 29.12 -42.40
C PRO A 344 -1.42 28.21 -43.05
N GLY A 345 -0.15 28.61 -42.93
CA GLY A 345 0.97 27.87 -43.52
C GLY A 345 1.23 26.56 -42.78
N ASP A 346 1.99 25.65 -43.42
CA ASP A 346 2.41 24.37 -42.81
C ASP A 346 3.09 24.55 -41.44
N LYS A 347 3.71 25.71 -41.20
CA LYS A 347 4.36 26.08 -39.95
C LYS A 347 3.38 26.23 -38.77
N GLU A 348 2.21 26.82 -39.00
CA GLU A 348 1.20 27.01 -37.93
C GLU A 348 0.57 25.68 -37.53
N LEU A 349 0.27 24.84 -38.54
CA LEU A 349 -0.21 23.48 -38.30
C LEU A 349 0.82 22.64 -37.53
N ALA A 350 2.10 22.71 -37.89
CA ALA A 350 3.17 22.01 -37.17
C ALA A 350 3.29 22.48 -35.71
N THR A 351 3.13 23.79 -35.48
CA THR A 351 3.19 24.39 -34.15
C THR A 351 2.05 23.89 -33.25
N VAL A 352 0.82 23.84 -33.75
CA VAL A 352 -0.30 23.30 -32.96
C VAL A 352 -0.13 21.80 -32.72
N LYS A 353 0.37 21.03 -33.70
CA LYS A 353 0.65 19.60 -33.53
C LYS A 353 1.69 19.39 -32.42
N HIS A 354 2.71 20.24 -32.37
CA HIS A 354 3.72 20.23 -31.31
C HIS A 354 3.13 20.53 -29.93
N TYR A 355 2.23 21.52 -29.80
CA TYR A 355 1.57 21.82 -28.52
C TYR A 355 0.69 20.68 -28.02
N ILE A 356 -0.07 20.04 -28.91
CA ILE A 356 -0.90 18.86 -28.56
C ILE A 356 0.00 17.68 -28.16
N TRP A 357 1.11 17.45 -28.88
CA TRP A 357 2.10 16.43 -28.51
C TRP A 357 2.73 16.73 -27.14
N SER A 358 3.10 17.98 -26.86
CA SER A 358 3.61 18.36 -25.54
C SER A 358 2.60 18.08 -24.43
N LEU A 359 1.31 18.29 -24.68
CA LEU A 359 0.24 18.01 -23.72
C LEU A 359 0.08 16.49 -23.45
N GLU A 360 0.21 15.65 -24.48
CA GLU A 360 0.29 14.18 -24.34
C GLU A 360 1.47 13.77 -23.45
N VAL A 361 2.66 14.30 -23.70
CA VAL A 361 3.87 14.01 -22.92
C VAL A 361 3.73 14.48 -21.47
N CYS A 362 3.17 15.67 -21.24
CA CYS A 362 2.89 16.20 -19.90
C CYS A 362 1.92 15.31 -19.11
N PHE A 363 0.92 14.74 -19.78
CA PHE A 363 -0.04 13.82 -19.15
C PHE A 363 0.62 12.50 -18.74
N ILE A 364 1.40 11.89 -19.64
CA ILE A 364 2.09 10.62 -19.37
C ILE A 364 3.12 10.81 -18.25
N SER A 365 3.95 11.85 -18.33
CA SER A 365 4.98 12.12 -17.32
C SER A 365 4.40 12.41 -15.95
N SER A 366 3.28 13.16 -15.86
CA SER A 366 2.62 13.43 -14.58
C SER A 366 1.97 12.19 -13.97
N LEU A 367 1.40 11.29 -14.80
CA LEU A 367 0.83 10.03 -14.36
C LEU A 367 1.91 9.06 -13.87
N VAL A 368 3.04 8.96 -14.58
CA VAL A 368 4.19 8.14 -14.13
C VAL A 368 4.73 8.67 -12.80
N LEU A 369 4.85 10.00 -12.66
CA LEU A 369 5.30 10.62 -11.42
C LEU A 369 4.34 10.37 -10.25
N SER A 370 3.02 10.48 -10.46
CA SER A 370 2.03 10.20 -9.41
C SER A 370 2.01 8.72 -9.01
N CYS A 371 2.13 7.79 -9.98
CA CYS A 371 2.28 6.35 -9.69
C CYS A 371 3.54 6.06 -8.87
N LEU A 372 4.67 6.66 -9.23
CA LEU A 372 5.93 6.45 -8.52
C LEU A 372 5.84 7.00 -7.08
N VAL A 373 5.31 8.21 -6.91
CA VAL A 373 5.15 8.84 -5.59
C VAL A 373 4.20 8.04 -4.70
N THR A 374 3.02 7.66 -5.20
CA THR A 374 2.09 6.81 -4.45
C THR A 374 2.72 5.48 -4.04
N PHE A 375 3.39 4.78 -4.97
CA PHE A 375 4.08 3.52 -4.67
C PHE A 375 5.17 3.69 -3.61
N CYS A 376 6.04 4.69 -3.76
CA CYS A 376 7.08 4.99 -2.77
C CYS A 376 6.48 5.28 -1.38
N MET A 377 5.41 6.06 -1.33
CA MET A 377 4.77 6.42 -0.05
C MET A 377 4.07 5.22 0.61
N LEU A 378 3.49 4.32 -0.17
CA LEU A 378 2.94 3.05 0.33
C LEU A 378 4.05 2.13 0.91
N MET A 379 5.20 2.05 0.24
CA MET A 379 6.35 1.28 0.73
C MET A 379 6.95 1.88 2.01
N LYS A 380 7.03 3.22 2.09
CA LYS A 380 7.42 3.94 3.31
C LYS A 380 6.44 3.67 4.47
N SER A 381 5.14 3.69 4.19
CA SER A 381 4.09 3.39 5.17
C SER A 381 4.25 1.97 5.76
N LEU A 382 4.64 0.98 4.95
CA LEU A 382 4.94 -0.38 5.44
C LEU A 382 6.11 -0.40 6.45
N GLY A 383 7.17 0.36 6.16
CA GLY A 383 8.32 0.51 7.06
C GLY A 383 7.92 1.17 8.39
N ASN A 384 7.16 2.27 8.32
CA ASN A 384 6.63 2.98 9.47
C ASN A 384 5.67 2.12 10.30
N HIS A 385 4.82 1.32 9.65
CA HIS A 385 3.92 0.43 10.37
C HIS A 385 4.69 -0.61 11.19
N ARG A 386 5.75 -1.21 10.61
CA ARG A 386 6.61 -2.13 11.35
C ARG A 386 7.20 -1.45 12.60
N THR A 387 7.75 -0.26 12.46
CA THR A 387 8.34 0.46 13.60
C THR A 387 7.30 0.81 14.66
N ASN A 388 6.11 1.24 14.22
CA ASN A 388 4.99 1.56 15.11
C ASN A 388 4.52 0.32 15.87
N LEU A 389 4.32 -0.80 15.19
CA LEU A 389 3.86 -2.04 15.83
C LEU A 389 4.90 -2.58 16.83
N GLN A 390 6.19 -2.53 16.48
CA GLN A 390 7.28 -2.91 17.41
C GLN A 390 7.37 -1.99 18.63
N CYS A 391 7.14 -0.68 18.48
CA CYS A 391 7.07 0.25 19.59
C CYS A 391 5.89 -0.07 20.52
N LEU A 392 4.73 -0.44 19.96
CA LEU A 392 3.58 -0.86 20.76
C LEU A 392 3.80 -2.19 21.49
N TYR A 393 4.47 -3.17 20.87
CA TYR A 393 4.86 -4.41 21.56
C TYR A 393 5.79 -4.17 22.75
N ARG A 394 6.59 -3.09 22.72
CA ARG A 394 7.45 -2.68 23.85
C ARG A 394 6.70 -1.88 24.92
N GLY A 395 5.44 -1.51 24.67
CA GLY A 395 4.67 -0.63 25.55
C GLY A 395 5.03 0.86 25.42
N ALA A 396 5.76 1.27 24.38
CA ALA A 396 6.11 2.67 24.13
C ALA A 396 4.94 3.41 23.46
N VAL A 397 3.83 3.53 24.19
CA VAL A 397 2.53 4.06 23.72
C VAL A 397 2.63 5.55 23.36
N GLU A 398 3.42 6.33 24.12
CA GLU A 398 3.58 7.78 23.95
C GLU A 398 4.33 8.19 22.67
N ASN A 399 5.08 7.27 22.07
CA ASN A 399 5.78 7.54 20.81
C ASN A 399 4.81 7.58 19.61
N ILE A 400 3.60 7.06 19.76
CA ILE A 400 2.63 6.88 18.67
C ILE A 400 1.35 7.65 18.98
N PHE A 401 0.84 7.51 20.19
CA PHE A 401 -0.35 8.24 20.61
C PHE A 401 0.05 9.46 21.41
N HIS A 402 -0.53 10.62 21.05
CA HIS A 402 -0.36 11.86 21.82
C HIS A 402 -0.73 11.69 23.30
N ARG A 403 -1.70 10.82 23.61
CA ARG A 403 -2.12 10.53 24.98
C ARG A 403 -1.94 9.06 25.30
N SER A 404 -1.39 8.78 26.48
CA SER A 404 -1.28 7.43 27.04
C SER A 404 -2.68 6.82 27.10
N CYS A 405 -2.87 5.72 26.37
CA CYS A 405 -4.16 5.08 26.18
C CYS A 405 -4.06 3.61 26.56
N LYS A 406 -5.12 3.07 27.17
CA LYS A 406 -5.21 1.62 27.41
C LYS A 406 -5.41 0.90 26.07
N LEU A 407 -4.64 -0.16 25.84
CA LEU A 407 -4.72 -1.02 24.65
C LEU A 407 -5.88 -2.02 24.77
N GLN A 408 -7.09 -1.52 24.98
CA GLN A 408 -8.29 -2.35 25.10
C GLN A 408 -9.14 -2.28 23.83
N PRO A 409 -9.76 -3.40 23.42
CA PRO A 409 -10.67 -3.40 22.29
C PRO A 409 -11.94 -2.61 22.65
N SER A 410 -12.29 -1.63 21.83
CA SER A 410 -13.56 -0.90 21.92
C SER A 410 -14.43 -1.19 20.69
N GLN A 411 -15.75 -0.93 20.79
CA GLN A 411 -16.66 -1.06 19.64
C GLN A 411 -16.18 -0.24 18.46
N GLN A 412 -15.80 1.01 18.70
CA GLN A 412 -15.30 1.89 17.67
C GLN A 412 -14.00 1.38 17.06
N SER A 413 -13.13 0.77 17.88
CA SER A 413 -11.91 0.15 17.38
C SER A 413 -12.22 -0.97 16.41
N LEU A 414 -13.20 -1.84 16.73
CA LEU A 414 -13.54 -3.00 15.90
C LEU A 414 -14.07 -2.58 14.53
N VAL A 415 -14.93 -1.55 14.49
CA VAL A 415 -15.41 -0.97 13.23
C VAL A 415 -14.26 -0.42 12.40
N CYS A 416 -13.36 0.37 13.01
CA CYS A 416 -12.19 0.91 12.32
C CYS A 416 -11.25 -0.20 11.81
N TRP A 417 -11.07 -1.27 12.59
CA TRP A 417 -10.30 -2.43 12.17
C TRP A 417 -10.94 -3.05 10.94
N MET A 418 -12.26 -3.27 10.90
CA MET A 418 -12.97 -3.81 9.72
C MET A 418 -12.79 -2.93 8.48
N GLN A 419 -12.86 -1.61 8.63
CA GLN A 419 -12.80 -0.64 7.54
C GLN A 419 -11.39 -0.35 7.00
N PHE A 420 -10.33 -0.65 7.76
CA PHE A 420 -8.95 -0.28 7.47
C PHE A 420 -8.50 -0.56 6.02
N THR A 421 -8.79 -1.77 5.50
CA THR A 421 -8.39 -2.15 4.14
C THR A 421 -9.08 -1.30 3.08
N GLY A 422 -10.36 -0.98 3.27
CA GLY A 422 -11.12 -0.12 2.37
C GLY A 422 -10.61 1.32 2.38
N PHE A 423 -10.33 1.87 3.58
CA PHE A 423 -9.79 3.23 3.71
C PHE A 423 -8.44 3.38 3.03
N GLN A 424 -7.53 2.40 3.18
CA GLN A 424 -6.22 2.41 2.52
C GLN A 424 -6.35 2.45 0.99
N ILE A 425 -7.25 1.63 0.44
CA ILE A 425 -7.49 1.57 -1.01
C ILE A 425 -8.07 2.89 -1.51
N SER A 426 -9.13 3.38 -0.86
CA SER A 426 -9.81 4.62 -1.26
C SER A 426 -8.88 5.83 -1.21
N PHE A 427 -8.04 5.95 -0.16
CA PHE A 427 -7.09 7.05 -0.04
C PHE A 427 -5.94 6.92 -1.04
N ALA A 428 -5.50 5.71 -1.38
CA ALA A 428 -4.52 5.51 -2.45
C ALA A 428 -5.07 5.97 -3.82
N CYS A 429 -6.32 5.62 -4.15
CA CYS A 429 -6.98 6.08 -5.38
C CYS A 429 -7.18 7.59 -5.40
N LEU A 430 -7.69 8.17 -4.32
CA LEU A 430 -7.92 9.62 -4.21
C LEU A 430 -6.60 10.40 -4.29
N ALA A 431 -5.57 9.91 -3.61
CA ALA A 431 -4.24 10.50 -3.67
C ALA A 431 -3.67 10.45 -5.08
N LEU A 432 -3.79 9.33 -5.79
CA LEU A 432 -3.33 9.23 -7.17
C LEU A 432 -4.02 10.26 -8.08
N LEU A 433 -5.34 10.43 -7.96
CA LEU A 433 -6.11 11.41 -8.75
C LEU A 433 -5.67 12.84 -8.46
N ILE A 434 -5.60 13.23 -7.18
CA ILE A 434 -5.21 14.59 -6.78
C ILE A 434 -3.75 14.87 -7.15
N GLN A 435 -2.85 13.91 -6.89
CA GLN A 435 -1.44 14.01 -7.27
C GLN A 435 -1.30 14.17 -8.79
N HIS A 436 -2.02 13.38 -9.58
CA HIS A 436 -1.99 13.47 -11.04
C HIS A 436 -2.47 14.84 -11.53
N ILE A 437 -3.60 15.35 -11.03
CA ILE A 437 -4.12 16.68 -11.43
C ILE A 437 -3.10 17.77 -11.11
N VAL A 438 -2.55 17.77 -9.89
CA VAL A 438 -1.60 18.81 -9.49
C VAL A 438 -0.29 18.70 -10.28
N PHE A 439 0.29 17.50 -10.39
CA PHE A 439 1.51 17.30 -11.15
C PHE A 439 1.32 17.59 -12.64
N PHE A 440 0.16 17.28 -13.21
CA PHE A 440 -0.17 17.62 -14.59
C PHE A 440 -0.16 19.13 -14.79
N ILE A 441 -0.84 19.90 -13.94
CA ILE A 441 -0.84 21.37 -14.02
C ILE A 441 0.58 21.92 -13.83
N CYS A 442 1.34 21.42 -12.84
CA CYS A 442 2.70 21.88 -12.58
C CYS A 442 3.65 21.60 -13.76
N ILE A 443 3.60 20.39 -14.33
CA ILE A 443 4.44 20.00 -15.48
C ILE A 443 3.99 20.75 -16.73
N LEU A 444 2.69 20.98 -16.92
CA LEU A 444 2.16 21.80 -18.01
C LEU A 444 2.68 23.24 -17.91
N CYS A 445 2.54 23.88 -16.75
CA CYS A 445 3.09 25.22 -16.53
C CYS A 445 4.60 25.27 -16.77
N PHE A 446 5.34 24.25 -16.31
CA PHE A 446 6.77 24.15 -16.54
C PHE A 446 7.12 24.01 -18.04
N ALA A 447 6.44 23.13 -18.76
CA ALA A 447 6.66 22.91 -20.19
C ALA A 447 6.37 24.16 -21.01
N PHE A 448 5.23 24.80 -20.80
CA PHE A 448 4.79 25.96 -21.60
C PHE A 448 5.46 27.28 -21.21
N LEU A 449 5.84 27.48 -19.94
CA LEU A 449 6.48 28.73 -19.50
C LEU A 449 8.00 28.71 -19.58
N ILE A 450 8.62 27.51 -19.56
CA ILE A 450 10.08 27.36 -19.50
C ILE A 450 10.60 26.60 -20.72
N ILE A 451 10.16 25.36 -20.95
CA ILE A 451 10.73 24.50 -22.01
C ILE A 451 10.46 25.06 -23.41
N VAL A 452 9.19 25.33 -23.75
CA VAL A 452 8.81 25.79 -25.09
C VAL A 452 9.44 27.14 -25.44
N PRO A 453 9.45 28.16 -24.55
CA PRO A 453 10.13 29.42 -24.83
C PRO A 453 11.64 29.28 -24.99
N LEU A 454 12.29 28.36 -24.27
CA LEU A 454 13.72 28.09 -24.43
C LEU A 454 14.05 27.44 -25.78
N GLN A 455 13.19 26.56 -26.27
CA GLN A 455 13.40 25.85 -27.54
C GLN A 455 13.06 26.73 -28.75
N SER A 456 11.94 27.44 -28.71
CA SER A 456 11.42 28.23 -29.84
C SER A 456 11.86 29.69 -29.83
N GLY A 457 12.39 30.21 -28.72
CA GLY A 457 12.69 31.64 -28.54
C GLY A 457 11.46 32.56 -28.46
N SER A 458 10.25 32.00 -28.53
CA SER A 458 8.97 32.73 -28.51
C SER A 458 8.37 32.82 -27.10
N ASN A 459 7.54 33.83 -26.83
CA ASN A 459 6.80 33.99 -25.56
C ASN A 459 7.66 34.08 -24.27
N MET A 460 8.78 34.80 -24.29
CA MET A 460 9.71 34.99 -23.15
C MET A 460 9.18 35.87 -21.98
N HIS A 461 7.88 35.91 -21.72
CA HIS A 461 7.29 36.80 -20.71
C HIS A 461 7.84 36.58 -19.31
N LEU A 462 7.98 35.32 -18.89
CA LEU A 462 8.51 34.97 -17.57
C LEU A 462 9.97 35.42 -17.40
N PHE A 463 10.80 35.21 -18.44
CA PHE A 463 12.19 35.67 -18.44
C PHE A 463 12.30 37.20 -18.36
N LYS A 464 11.45 37.94 -19.09
CA LYS A 464 11.40 39.41 -18.98
C LYS A 464 11.05 39.87 -17.56
N ILE A 465 10.09 39.22 -16.90
CA ILE A 465 9.74 39.53 -15.50
C ILE A 465 10.94 39.26 -14.58
N VAL A 466 11.61 38.11 -14.71
CA VAL A 466 12.78 37.75 -13.89
C VAL A 466 13.92 38.76 -14.09
N VAL A 467 14.21 39.15 -15.33
CA VAL A 467 15.23 40.16 -15.67
C VAL A 467 14.84 41.55 -15.17
N ASN A 468 13.55 41.87 -15.02
CA ASN A 468 13.16 43.16 -14.43
C ASN A 468 13.25 43.14 -12.89
N LEU A 469 13.12 41.97 -12.26
CA LEU A 469 13.05 41.83 -10.80
C LEU A 469 14.37 41.40 -10.13
N TRP A 470 15.46 41.13 -10.86
CA TRP A 470 16.70 40.64 -10.25
C TRP A 470 17.29 41.54 -9.13
N PRO A 471 17.24 42.89 -9.18
CA PRO A 471 17.80 43.71 -8.11
C PRO A 471 17.00 43.56 -6.82
N PHE A 472 15.68 43.39 -6.93
CA PHE A 472 14.80 43.13 -5.79
C PHE A 472 15.14 41.81 -5.11
N TRP A 473 15.33 40.72 -5.86
CA TRP A 473 15.73 39.43 -5.30
C TRP A 473 17.12 39.49 -4.66
N LEU A 474 18.04 40.24 -5.27
CA LEU A 474 19.39 40.42 -4.73
C LEU A 474 19.38 41.14 -3.37
N THR A 475 18.60 42.22 -3.21
CA THR A 475 18.55 42.96 -1.95
C THR A 475 18.00 42.11 -0.80
N LEU A 476 17.00 41.26 -1.06
CA LEU A 476 16.47 40.31 -0.06
C LEU A 476 17.53 39.29 0.38
N VAL A 477 18.25 38.70 -0.57
CA VAL A 477 19.31 37.70 -0.29
C VAL A 477 20.47 38.34 0.48
N VAL A 478 20.95 39.50 0.02
CA VAL A 478 22.04 40.24 0.69
C VAL A 478 21.64 40.62 2.11
N SER A 479 20.41 41.11 2.32
CA SER A 479 19.92 41.47 3.65
C SER A 479 19.90 40.27 4.61
N LEU A 480 19.46 39.10 4.14
CA LEU A 480 19.46 37.87 4.93
C LEU A 480 20.89 37.41 5.28
N ILE A 481 21.84 37.54 4.36
CA ILE A 481 23.26 37.24 4.60
C ILE A 481 23.83 38.20 5.64
N VAL A 482 23.62 39.51 5.48
CA VAL A 482 24.12 40.55 6.40
C VAL A 482 23.56 40.33 7.80
N GLN A 483 22.25 40.07 7.96
CA GLN A 483 21.66 39.78 9.26
C GLN A 483 22.31 38.55 9.93
N ASN A 484 22.49 37.45 9.19
CA ASN A 484 23.14 36.25 9.72
C ASN A 484 24.62 36.48 10.11
N LEU A 485 25.35 37.28 9.33
CA LEU A 485 26.73 37.65 9.65
C LEU A 485 26.79 38.53 10.90
N LEU A 486 25.95 39.56 11.01
CA LEU A 486 25.89 40.43 12.19
C LEU A 486 25.56 39.64 13.47
N VAL A 487 24.60 38.72 13.40
CA VAL A 487 24.29 37.83 14.54
C VAL A 487 25.49 36.97 14.91
N ARG A 488 26.15 36.34 13.93
CA ARG A 488 27.25 35.40 14.17
C ARG A 488 28.56 36.05 14.66
N TYR A 489 28.81 37.30 14.27
CA TYR A 489 30.08 37.98 14.55
C TYR A 489 29.97 39.06 15.63
N TYR A 490 28.82 39.72 15.78
CA TYR A 490 28.72 40.94 16.61
C TYR A 490 27.73 40.82 17.78
N PHE A 491 26.60 40.12 17.58
CA PHE A 491 25.55 40.02 18.60
C PHE A 491 25.60 38.74 19.46
N LEU A 492 26.31 37.70 19.02
CA LEU A 492 26.36 36.42 19.74
C LEU A 492 27.77 36.13 20.25
N GLU A 493 27.89 35.96 21.57
CA GLU A 493 29.14 35.62 22.22
C GLU A 493 29.55 34.17 21.94
N ARG A 494 30.84 33.94 21.66
CA ARG A 494 31.34 32.61 21.24
C ARG A 494 31.94 31.79 22.38
N ASP A 495 32.38 32.45 23.45
CA ASP A 495 33.35 31.86 24.37
C ASP A 495 32.71 31.16 25.58
N HIS A 496 31.41 31.38 25.82
CA HIS A 496 30.67 30.74 26.92
C HIS A 496 29.35 30.10 26.44
N LEU A 497 29.02 28.91 26.96
CA LEU A 497 27.69 28.29 26.84
C LEU A 497 26.94 28.48 28.18
N PRO A 498 25.67 28.94 28.16
CA PRO A 498 24.85 29.29 27.00
C PRO A 498 25.33 30.59 26.31
N ARG A 499 25.19 30.66 24.99
CA ARG A 499 25.62 31.86 24.23
C ARG A 499 24.74 33.05 24.60
N GLU A 500 25.34 34.11 25.11
CA GLU A 500 24.63 35.32 25.50
C GLU A 500 24.62 36.36 24.37
N LEU A 501 23.66 37.28 24.44
CA LEU A 501 23.48 38.34 23.46
C LEU A 501 24.29 39.58 23.86
N THR A 502 25.31 39.89 23.08
CA THR A 502 26.18 41.06 23.25
C THR A 502 25.63 42.28 22.51
N ASN A 503 25.98 43.48 22.96
CA ASN A 503 25.64 44.76 22.33
C ASN A 503 24.15 44.93 21.94
N ARG A 504 23.26 44.81 22.94
CA ARG A 504 21.79 44.89 22.78
C ARG A 504 21.32 46.18 22.08
N ARG A 505 21.96 47.33 22.30
CA ARG A 505 21.56 48.60 21.67
C ARG A 505 21.72 48.57 20.16
N ALA A 506 22.88 48.10 19.68
CA ALA A 506 23.12 47.96 18.25
C ALA A 506 22.17 46.92 17.63
N PHE A 507 21.85 45.84 18.35
CA PHE A 507 20.88 44.84 17.90
C PHE A 507 19.49 45.44 17.67
N TYR A 508 19.01 46.30 18.57
CA TYR A 508 17.72 46.98 18.40
C TYR A 508 17.71 47.94 17.19
N ILE A 509 18.79 48.73 16.99
CA ILE A 509 18.90 49.65 15.85
C ILE A 509 18.89 48.88 14.53
N VAL A 510 19.71 47.84 14.43
CA VAL A 510 19.79 46.99 13.23
C VAL A 510 18.45 46.32 12.96
N THR A 511 17.78 45.79 13.98
CA THR A 511 16.45 45.17 13.84
C THR A 511 15.41 46.17 13.33
N TYR A 512 15.43 47.41 13.83
CA TYR A 512 14.55 48.49 13.36
C TYR A 512 14.83 48.84 11.89
N MET A 513 16.09 49.01 11.49
CA MET A 513 16.46 49.34 10.11
C MET A 513 16.05 48.23 9.12
N PHE A 514 16.18 46.97 9.51
CA PHE A 514 15.78 45.82 8.68
C PHE A 514 14.29 45.50 8.73
N PHE A 515 13.48 46.17 9.55
CA PHE A 515 12.05 45.90 9.69
C PHE A 515 11.29 45.82 8.35
N PRO A 516 11.34 46.81 7.43
CA PRO A 516 10.61 46.73 6.17
C PRO A 516 11.06 45.58 5.28
N VAL A 517 12.37 45.28 5.25
CA VAL A 517 12.92 44.15 4.50
C VAL A 517 12.43 42.82 5.09
N ASN A 518 12.36 42.72 6.42
CA ASN A 518 11.86 41.54 7.12
C ASN A 518 10.37 41.29 6.89
N VAL A 519 9.57 42.35 6.68
CA VAL A 519 8.16 42.20 6.26
C VAL A 519 8.07 41.52 4.89
N LEU A 520 8.92 41.93 3.93
CA LEU A 520 8.98 41.30 2.60
C LEU A 520 9.47 39.84 2.67
N LEU A 521 10.52 39.57 3.46
CA LEU A 521 10.97 38.20 3.72
C LEU A 521 9.88 37.35 4.39
N GLY A 522 9.11 37.94 5.30
CA GLY A 522 7.96 37.31 5.96
C GLY A 522 6.85 36.94 4.96
N LEU A 523 6.55 37.81 4.00
CA LEU A 523 5.61 37.51 2.92
C LEU A 523 6.09 36.32 2.07
N MET A 524 7.36 36.32 1.68
CA MET A 524 7.97 35.21 0.93
C MET A 524 7.95 33.90 1.73
N ALA A 525 8.28 33.94 3.02
CA ALA A 525 8.19 32.79 3.91
C ALA A 525 6.74 32.30 4.08
N GLY A 526 5.76 33.20 4.06
CA GLY A 526 4.33 32.88 4.06
C GLY A 526 3.90 32.11 2.81
N ILE A 527 4.28 32.61 1.62
CA ILE A 527 4.03 31.91 0.34
C ILE A 527 4.71 30.54 0.35
N TRP A 528 5.98 30.48 0.77
CA TRP A 528 6.73 29.24 0.87
C TRP A 528 6.12 28.23 1.85
N ARG A 529 5.60 28.70 2.99
CA ARG A 529 4.87 27.86 3.96
C ARG A 529 3.62 27.24 3.33
N MET A 530 2.86 28.02 2.55
CA MET A 530 1.70 27.51 1.82
C MET A 530 2.11 26.45 0.80
N VAL A 531 3.15 26.71 0.01
CA VAL A 531 3.65 25.79 -1.03
C VAL A 531 4.15 24.48 -0.41
N ILE A 532 5.03 24.51 0.59
CA ILE A 532 5.52 23.28 1.24
C ILE A 532 4.36 22.52 1.88
N SER A 533 3.44 23.22 2.58
CA SER A 533 2.32 22.54 3.23
C SER A 533 1.42 21.84 2.21
N ALA A 534 1.15 22.48 1.07
CA ALA A 534 0.37 21.88 -0.01
C ALA A 534 1.07 20.65 -0.60
N LEU A 535 2.36 20.77 -0.97
CA LEU A 535 3.16 19.66 -1.51
C LEU A 535 3.26 18.51 -0.53
N TYR A 536 3.51 18.79 0.75
CA TYR A 536 3.59 17.77 1.79
C TYR A 536 2.28 16.99 1.92
N ASN A 537 1.14 17.69 1.97
CA ASN A 537 -0.18 17.08 2.07
C ASN A 537 -0.51 16.24 0.85
N ILE A 538 -0.24 16.73 -0.36
CA ILE A 538 -0.49 16.00 -1.61
C ILE A 538 0.31 14.70 -1.66
N VAL A 539 1.60 14.76 -1.29
CA VAL A 539 2.49 13.58 -1.30
C VAL A 539 2.07 12.55 -0.25
N HIS A 540 1.72 12.98 0.97
CA HIS A 540 1.39 12.08 2.08
C HIS A 540 -0.09 11.68 2.13
N LEU A 541 -0.93 12.13 1.20
CA LEU A 541 -2.37 11.88 1.21
C LEU A 541 -2.76 10.39 1.19
N CYS A 542 -1.93 9.54 0.59
CA CYS A 542 -2.17 8.10 0.54
C CYS A 542 -1.83 7.35 1.85
N GLN A 543 -1.18 8.02 2.80
CA GLN A 543 -0.72 7.42 4.05
C GLN A 543 -1.80 7.51 5.13
N LEU A 544 -1.97 6.41 5.86
CA LEU A 544 -2.83 6.37 7.05
C LEU A 544 -2.01 6.41 8.36
N ASP A 545 -0.69 6.19 8.28
CA ASP A 545 0.21 6.04 9.42
C ASP A 545 0.66 7.36 10.07
N GLY A 546 0.28 8.50 9.49
CA GLY A 546 0.49 9.83 10.07
C GLY A 546 -0.70 10.73 9.79
N SER A 547 -0.93 11.70 10.68
CA SER A 547 -1.98 12.70 10.46
C SER A 547 -1.47 13.85 9.60
N LEU A 548 -2.32 14.33 8.68
CA LEU A 548 -2.08 15.58 7.94
C LEU A 548 -2.40 16.83 8.77
N LEU A 549 -3.08 16.64 9.91
CA LEU A 549 -3.46 17.72 10.83
C LEU A 549 -2.37 17.94 11.88
N SER A 550 -2.45 19.07 12.59
CA SER A 550 -1.51 19.37 13.68
C SER A 550 -1.71 18.44 14.88
N ARG A 551 -0.67 18.30 15.71
CA ARG A 551 -0.63 17.34 16.83
C ARG A 551 -1.82 17.43 17.80
N GLY A 552 -2.38 18.62 18.01
CA GLY A 552 -3.52 18.81 18.92
C GLY A 552 -4.86 18.30 18.37
N VAL A 553 -4.98 18.14 17.05
CA VAL A 553 -6.23 17.82 16.34
C VAL A 553 -6.15 16.54 15.50
N GLU A 554 -5.11 15.73 15.68
CA GLU A 554 -4.92 14.43 14.99
C GLU A 554 -6.14 13.49 15.13
N GLY A 555 -6.89 13.60 16.22
CA GLY A 555 -8.09 12.78 16.46
C GLY A 555 -9.25 13.05 15.48
N PHE A 556 -9.24 14.20 14.80
CA PHE A 556 -10.24 14.56 13.79
C PHE A 556 -9.91 14.02 12.39
N ASP A 557 -8.68 13.56 12.18
CA ASP A 557 -8.28 12.92 10.93
C ASP A 557 -8.85 11.49 10.86
N PRO A 558 -9.81 11.21 9.96
CA PRO A 558 -10.44 9.91 9.89
C PRO A 558 -9.48 8.80 9.45
N GLY A 559 -8.47 9.12 8.63
CA GLY A 559 -7.47 8.16 8.18
C GLY A 559 -6.59 7.72 9.34
N TYR A 560 -5.97 8.69 10.01
CA TYR A 560 -5.10 8.44 11.14
C TYR A 560 -5.83 7.82 12.33
N ARG A 561 -7.07 8.26 12.62
CA ARG A 561 -7.92 7.65 13.65
C ARG A 561 -8.17 6.17 13.37
N THR A 562 -8.51 5.82 12.12
CA THR A 562 -8.77 4.43 11.72
C THR A 562 -7.52 3.56 11.89
N TYR A 563 -6.36 4.07 11.47
CA TYR A 563 -5.06 3.41 11.64
C TYR A 563 -4.69 3.18 13.11
N CYS A 564 -4.81 4.22 13.94
CA CYS A 564 -4.58 4.15 15.39
C CYS A 564 -5.43 3.06 16.05
N GLN A 565 -6.71 3.00 15.69
CA GLN A 565 -7.64 2.02 16.24
C GLN A 565 -7.41 0.60 15.72
N TYR A 566 -7.01 0.47 14.45
CA TYR A 566 -6.55 -0.78 13.86
C TYR A 566 -5.36 -1.36 14.66
N LEU A 567 -4.32 -0.55 14.90
CA LEU A 567 -3.15 -0.94 15.69
C LEU A 567 -3.50 -1.40 17.11
N LYS A 568 -4.43 -0.73 17.79
CA LYS A 568 -4.86 -1.13 19.15
C LYS A 568 -5.44 -2.55 19.19
N ILE A 569 -6.23 -2.93 18.18
CA ILE A 569 -6.78 -4.28 18.10
C ILE A 569 -5.70 -5.29 17.73
N GLU A 570 -4.85 -4.96 16.77
CA GLU A 570 -3.80 -5.86 16.32
C GLU A 570 -2.89 -6.23 17.51
N VAL A 571 -2.41 -5.24 18.27
CA VAL A 571 -1.55 -5.48 19.42
C VAL A 571 -2.26 -6.23 20.54
N SER A 572 -3.52 -5.91 20.83
CA SER A 572 -4.26 -6.55 21.94
C SER A 572 -4.63 -8.00 21.65
N GLN A 573 -4.92 -8.36 20.40
CA GLN A 573 -5.37 -9.71 20.02
C GLN A 573 -4.24 -10.61 19.54
N SER A 574 -3.19 -10.03 18.93
CA SER A 574 -2.16 -10.80 18.22
C SER A 574 -0.75 -10.70 18.80
N HIS A 575 -0.58 -10.21 20.04
CA HIS A 575 0.74 -10.02 20.64
C HIS A 575 1.64 -11.28 20.55
N PRO A 576 2.78 -11.23 19.83
CA PRO A 576 3.58 -12.41 19.54
C PRO A 576 4.09 -13.13 20.80
N ALA A 577 4.46 -12.38 21.84
CA ALA A 577 4.90 -12.99 23.10
C ALA A 577 3.80 -13.76 23.83
N MET A 578 2.54 -13.29 23.79
CA MET A 578 1.42 -13.97 24.43
C MET A 578 1.07 -15.25 23.67
N LYS A 579 1.03 -15.17 22.33
CA LYS A 579 0.85 -16.35 21.47
C LYS A 579 1.95 -17.39 21.70
N ALA A 580 3.21 -16.95 21.75
CA ALA A 580 4.34 -17.83 22.05
C ALA A 580 4.22 -18.51 23.42
N PHE A 581 3.81 -17.75 24.45
CA PHE A 581 3.55 -18.29 25.79
C PHE A 581 2.44 -19.36 25.76
N CYS A 582 1.28 -19.06 25.15
CA CYS A 582 0.20 -20.04 25.02
C CYS A 582 0.63 -21.30 24.26
N LEU A 583 1.45 -21.15 23.20
CA LEU A 583 2.02 -22.28 22.49
C LEU A 583 2.89 -23.13 23.41
N LEU A 584 3.77 -22.54 24.22
CA LEU A 584 4.59 -23.30 25.18
C LEU A 584 3.72 -24.08 26.19
N LEU A 585 2.62 -23.50 26.68
CA LEU A 585 1.69 -24.19 27.57
C LEU A 585 0.99 -25.37 26.89
N LEU A 586 0.57 -25.20 25.64
CA LEU A 586 -0.09 -26.26 24.88
C LEU A 586 0.87 -27.42 24.59
N HIS A 587 2.11 -27.13 24.17
CA HIS A 587 3.14 -28.16 23.97
C HIS A 587 3.47 -28.89 25.27
N TRP A 588 3.50 -28.18 26.40
CA TRP A 588 3.76 -28.80 27.71
C TRP A 588 2.64 -29.77 28.11
N HIS A 589 1.37 -29.37 27.98
CA HIS A 589 0.23 -30.27 28.25
C HIS A 589 0.18 -31.46 27.28
N GLY A 590 0.48 -31.25 26.00
CA GLY A 590 0.54 -32.33 24.99
C GLY A 590 1.62 -33.36 25.29
N ALA A 591 2.82 -32.91 25.68
CA ALA A 591 3.91 -33.80 26.08
C ALA A 591 3.59 -34.57 27.37
N GLN A 592 2.92 -33.93 28.33
CA GLN A 592 2.50 -34.58 29.57
C GLN A 592 1.42 -35.64 29.34
N ASN A 593 0.45 -35.37 28.46
CA ASN A 593 -0.60 -36.33 28.08
C ASN A 593 -0.04 -37.54 27.31
N MET A 594 0.98 -37.33 26.47
CA MET A 594 1.64 -38.42 25.75
C MET A 594 2.48 -39.30 26.70
N GLN A 595 3.14 -38.68 27.69
CA GLN A 595 3.84 -39.42 28.74
C GLN A 595 2.90 -40.19 29.65
N THR A 596 1.73 -39.64 30.02
CA THR A 596 0.73 -40.38 30.81
C THR A 596 0.05 -41.49 30.03
N LEU A 597 -0.13 -41.34 28.70
CA LEU A 597 -0.63 -42.43 27.84
C LEU A 597 0.39 -43.57 27.75
N GLN A 598 1.66 -43.26 27.49
CA GLN A 598 2.75 -44.24 27.48
C GLN A 598 2.97 -44.92 28.84
N LEU A 599 2.77 -44.19 29.94
CA LEU A 599 2.80 -44.78 31.27
C LEU A 599 1.59 -45.68 31.52
N ARG A 600 0.41 -45.35 30.98
CA ARG A 600 -0.81 -46.17 31.08
C ARG A 600 -0.65 -47.48 30.31
N ASP A 601 -0.13 -47.44 29.09
CA ASP A 601 0.13 -48.63 28.27
C ASP A 601 1.21 -49.54 28.90
N ALA A 602 2.19 -48.95 29.60
CA ALA A 602 3.19 -49.69 30.37
C ALA A 602 2.65 -50.23 31.71
N GLU A 603 1.69 -49.54 32.33
CA GLU A 603 1.04 -49.96 33.58
C GLU A 603 -0.12 -50.95 33.36
N GLU A 604 -0.69 -51.07 32.16
CA GLU A 604 -1.66 -52.12 31.80
C GLU A 604 -1.05 -53.53 31.88
N GLY A 605 0.28 -53.65 31.84
CA GLY A 605 1.01 -54.89 32.15
C GLY A 605 1.24 -55.17 33.64
N ILE A 606 0.99 -54.20 34.54
CA ILE A 606 1.40 -54.28 35.97
C ILE A 606 0.24 -53.99 36.96
N LYS A 607 -0.91 -53.47 36.51
CA LYS A 607 -2.03 -53.11 37.40
C LYS A 607 -3.12 -54.18 37.50
N LEU A 608 -2.80 -55.30 38.16
CA LEU A 608 -3.81 -56.08 38.90
C LEU A 608 -3.87 -55.72 40.40
N MET A 609 -3.07 -54.76 40.89
CA MET A 609 -3.00 -54.50 42.34
C MET A 609 -2.59 -53.06 42.71
N LYS A 610 -3.51 -52.09 42.53
CA LYS A 610 -3.73 -50.95 43.46
C LYS A 610 -4.64 -49.90 42.84
N THR A 611 -5.83 -49.80 43.40
CA THR A 611 -6.69 -48.62 43.33
C THR A 611 -6.20 -47.60 44.37
N THR A 612 -5.80 -46.41 43.94
CA THR A 612 -5.95 -45.16 44.69
C THR A 612 -5.65 -43.99 43.75
N ASN A 613 -6.69 -43.26 43.39
CA ASN A 613 -6.59 -42.05 42.58
C ASN A 613 -5.92 -40.95 43.40
N SER A 614 -4.74 -40.48 42.97
CA SER A 614 -4.14 -39.24 43.43
C SER A 614 -3.65 -38.46 42.20
N ALA A 615 -4.12 -37.23 42.03
CA ALA A 615 -3.64 -36.32 41.00
C ALA A 615 -2.10 -36.21 41.07
N PRO A 616 -1.39 -36.16 39.94
CA PRO A 616 0.07 -36.22 39.93
C PRO A 616 0.65 -34.94 40.55
N LYS A 617 1.07 -35.01 41.82
CA LYS A 617 1.85 -33.94 42.46
C LYS A 617 3.20 -33.86 41.73
N ALA A 618 3.55 -32.69 41.19
CA ALA A 618 4.86 -32.45 40.59
C ALA A 618 5.97 -32.90 41.55
N SER A 619 6.99 -33.61 41.04
CA SER A 619 8.05 -34.16 41.87
C SER A 619 8.74 -33.05 42.67
N LYS A 620 9.09 -33.32 43.95
CA LYS A 620 9.74 -32.33 44.83
C LYS A 620 10.98 -31.69 44.19
N GLY A 621 11.70 -32.44 43.34
CA GLY A 621 12.86 -31.95 42.58
C GLY A 621 12.52 -30.85 41.55
N GLN A 622 11.39 -30.97 40.85
CA GLN A 622 10.95 -29.96 39.89
C GLN A 622 10.55 -28.66 40.58
N GLN A 623 9.87 -28.76 41.74
CA GLN A 623 9.50 -27.59 42.55
C GLN A 623 10.73 -26.83 43.06
N ASN A 624 11.77 -27.55 43.50
CA ASN A 624 13.02 -26.92 43.94
C ASN A 624 13.74 -26.21 42.79
N ARG A 625 13.78 -26.79 41.58
CA ARG A 625 14.35 -26.11 40.40
C ARG A 625 13.62 -24.81 40.05
N VAL A 626 12.29 -24.81 40.10
CA VAL A 626 11.47 -23.60 39.86
C VAL A 626 11.78 -22.52 40.89
N ARG A 627 11.94 -22.88 42.17
CA ARG A 627 12.32 -21.93 43.24
C ARG A 627 13.69 -21.30 42.98
N TRP A 628 14.68 -22.10 42.56
CA TRP A 628 16.01 -21.59 42.22
C TRP A 628 16.01 -20.69 40.98
N HIS A 629 15.28 -21.07 39.91
CA HIS A 629 15.14 -20.22 38.72
C HIS A 629 14.44 -18.89 39.02
N LEU A 630 13.45 -18.92 39.91
CA LEU A 630 12.79 -17.71 40.40
C LEU A 630 13.79 -16.81 41.14
N ALA A 631 14.54 -17.37 42.09
CA ALA A 631 15.55 -16.62 42.83
C ALA A 631 16.60 -16.01 41.90
N TYR A 632 17.12 -16.80 40.94
CA TYR A 632 18.05 -16.33 39.91
C TYR A 632 17.48 -15.17 39.09
N THR A 633 16.20 -15.22 38.72
CA THR A 633 15.57 -14.15 37.94
C THR A 633 15.43 -12.86 38.75
N LEU A 634 15.03 -12.96 40.03
CA LEU A 634 14.87 -11.82 40.92
C LEU A 634 16.20 -11.16 41.31
N LEU A 635 17.26 -11.96 41.49
CA LEU A 635 18.61 -11.46 41.77
C LEU A 635 19.15 -10.63 40.59
N ASN A 636 18.91 -11.08 39.36
CA ASN A 636 19.33 -10.37 38.14
C ASN A 636 18.40 -9.20 37.75
N ASN A 637 17.20 -9.10 38.34
CA ASN A 637 16.21 -8.06 38.02
C ASN A 637 15.59 -7.48 39.31
N PRO A 638 16.34 -6.67 40.07
CA PRO A 638 15.90 -6.20 41.39
C PRO A 638 14.65 -5.32 41.33
N SER A 639 14.42 -4.61 40.21
CA SER A 639 13.24 -3.76 40.00
C SER A 639 11.91 -4.54 40.01
N LEU A 640 11.93 -5.85 39.77
CA LEU A 640 10.72 -6.70 39.77
C LEU A 640 10.28 -7.10 41.19
N LEU A 641 11.15 -6.96 42.19
CA LEU A 641 10.90 -7.37 43.57
C LEU A 641 9.70 -6.65 44.23
N PRO A 642 9.55 -5.31 44.13
CA PRO A 642 8.37 -4.62 44.66
C PRO A 642 7.07 -5.05 43.95
N TYR A 643 7.08 -5.20 42.63
CA TYR A 643 5.90 -5.63 41.86
C TYR A 643 5.45 -7.04 42.22
N ARG A 644 6.40 -7.96 42.43
CA ARG A 644 6.10 -9.32 42.89
C ARG A 644 5.47 -9.33 44.27
N LYS A 645 6.02 -8.56 45.21
CA LYS A 645 5.47 -8.44 46.57
C LYS A 645 4.03 -7.90 46.53
N GLY A 646 3.80 -6.84 45.75
CA GLY A 646 2.44 -6.28 45.54
C GLY A 646 1.46 -7.31 44.96
N ALA A 647 1.84 -8.00 43.89
CA ALA A 647 0.97 -8.99 43.25
C ALA A 647 0.63 -10.18 44.16
N LEU A 648 1.53 -10.59 45.05
CA LEU A 648 1.26 -11.63 46.04
C LEU A 648 0.26 -11.17 47.10
N VAL A 649 0.33 -9.90 47.52
CA VAL A 649 -0.62 -9.29 48.48
C VAL A 649 -2.02 -9.17 47.85
N ASP A 650 -2.12 -8.74 46.58
CA ASP A 650 -3.39 -8.64 45.86
C ASP A 650 -4.03 -10.02 45.61
N ALA A 651 -3.23 -11.06 45.34
CA ALA A 651 -3.71 -12.43 45.21
C ALA A 651 -4.28 -12.98 46.52
N THR A 652 -3.69 -12.63 47.68
CA THR A 652 -4.23 -13.00 48.99
C THR A 652 -5.49 -12.22 49.37
N ALA A 653 -5.66 -10.99 48.88
CA ALA A 653 -6.86 -10.18 49.11
C ALA A 653 -8.09 -10.67 48.32
N ASN A 654 -7.89 -11.17 47.09
CA ASN A 654 -8.96 -11.73 46.26
C ASN A 654 -9.22 -13.23 46.50
N GLY A 655 -8.37 -13.92 47.26
CA GLY A 655 -8.39 -15.38 47.42
C GLY A 655 -8.77 -15.93 48.79
N THR A 656 -8.94 -15.11 49.84
CA THR A 656 -9.10 -15.65 51.21
C THR A 656 -10.00 -14.80 52.11
N LYS A 657 -11.32 -15.07 52.09
CA LYS A 657 -12.10 -15.17 53.34
C LYS A 657 -11.94 -16.60 53.85
N ALA A 658 -10.80 -16.92 54.45
CA ALA A 658 -10.66 -18.11 55.27
C ALA A 658 -10.62 -17.67 56.73
N SER A 659 -11.53 -18.27 57.49
CA SER A 659 -11.83 -18.10 58.91
C SER A 659 -10.63 -17.75 59.79
N LEU A 660 -10.75 -16.61 60.48
CA LEU A 660 -10.09 -16.38 61.75
C LEU A 660 -10.65 -17.37 62.77
N THR A 661 -9.87 -18.36 63.18
CA THR A 661 -10.00 -18.97 64.50
C THR A 661 -8.67 -18.83 65.21
N LYS A 662 -8.65 -17.88 66.14
CA LYS A 662 -7.83 -17.87 67.36
C LYS A 662 -8.30 -19.00 68.30
N PRO A 663 -7.53 -19.43 69.31
CA PRO A 663 -6.50 -18.70 70.06
C PRO A 663 -5.06 -18.95 69.62
#